data_AF-A0A932JRS9-F1
#
_entry.id   AF-A0A932JRS9-F1
#
_cell.length_a   1.000
_cell.length_b   1.000
_cell.length_c   1.000
_cell.angle_alpha   90.00
_cell.angle_beta   90.00
_cell.angle_gamma   90.00
#
_symmetry.space_group_name_H-M   'P 1'
#
loop_
_entity.id
_entity.type
_entity.pdbx_description
1 polymer ?
#
loop_
_entity_poly.entity_id
_entity_poly.type
_entity_poly.pdbx_seq_one_letter_code
_entity_poly.pdbx_strand_id
1 'polypeptide(L)'
;MKVYLLYEGRRRDNVVDGRWNVDETLQGALPEVPLSESPWAASLGREFYALLLREWVRQGFIAEGILAAIPSQDPGSRRYAPFGRFDLGGGVKACLIPSAGALLATCPPEPGDWLIVRGPYAYWENIRSAYPWSKVIYYSANGKALSPSYAVDAALVDHPAMALPGVPAVEFDKTCDPAVFRPLGLPKRFDLIVPGAISGKKGQAALSRLLPRDLRVVFAGDFIDLKTGRPVPEVAEIRRNLPNAVLAGHVDHQALNRLYNESRAAVLFSSDDDPAPRVILEAMAAGIPLVAPRGMRYCRKYFRPESGLLAPRWAPFFRRVLRRVLAPGFQPAASFRSHFAPEGAAARLWRDLNTALRPVPALRLLGEAVAIERPGEPAAVLAVRDDLDLTADLLLRLNRLTLADGRPISSACQIDGRATWSYHQYELWWTYLRPFVSHRAALERLLRDGVGRVNLDPSLNRLRPVLEALGIEASPAALESWRSRLWRAACAALTGVSAAAFILRARALGCRVLVFTRDQLDDRLGCDKRLAEVYAFLREKSVPFAECLSGRSGRPMFARALARRRAPLYMRFDSPASLRDEGEFAGCDPSSLPELPEPLVRGMLAFVVDRVGRSRRRTRALRRILSMARFEVLIGLDDPWTGNELLAASQDLGLRTIGVQHGMYSRYHAGWLNYGIPRDRSVAFDTLLVWNDYWKEILERYSSQYGGGNSVVGGPIFPDEAVSSAPQNPGARAVLIPYEAMAPHAELAAYMRRLTAAGVEVIFKARRDVPLTPQLRAYGLQAGSVRVVHELTPAVLRDVAVAAGAYTTVLFDMVRHGKPVARLRTSFAYGHLLVEDDLADEFGPDDSIDRLFSFRPRPEARRRLLAGERNLRASLARSLEGTLT
;
A
#
# COMPACT_ATOMS: atom_id res chain seq x y z
N MET A 1 -38.41 10.98 -10.01
CA MET A 1 -39.58 10.54 -9.23
C MET A 1 -39.32 10.88 -7.76
N LYS A 2 -40.21 11.65 -7.11
CA LYS A 2 -40.04 12.18 -5.73
C LYS A 2 -40.90 11.39 -4.72
N VAL A 3 -40.29 11.11 -3.56
CA VAL A 3 -40.75 11.02 -2.14
C VAL A 3 -42.17 10.52 -1.78
N TYR A 4 -42.23 9.61 -0.79
CA TYR A 4 -43.20 9.68 0.33
C TYR A 4 -42.52 9.45 1.69
N LEU A 5 -42.91 10.29 2.67
CA LEU A 5 -42.68 10.20 4.12
C LEU A 5 -43.90 9.53 4.77
N LEU A 6 -43.71 8.73 5.82
CA LEU A 6 -44.73 8.49 6.85
C LEU A 6 -44.07 8.34 8.23
N TYR A 7 -44.57 9.14 9.17
CA TYR A 7 -44.24 9.18 10.59
C TYR A 7 -45.53 8.87 11.38
N GLU A 8 -45.34 8.35 12.60
CA GLU A 8 -46.25 8.36 13.77
C GLU A 8 -47.22 7.19 14.07
N GLY A 9 -47.26 6.80 15.36
CA GLY A 9 -48.50 6.40 16.04
C GLY A 9 -48.50 5.11 16.88
N ARG A 10 -48.57 5.23 18.22
CA ARG A 10 -48.84 4.15 19.20
C ARG A 10 -50.34 3.76 19.27
N ARG A 11 -50.67 2.46 19.46
CA ARG A 11 -51.43 1.83 20.60
C ARG A 11 -52.09 0.49 20.20
N ARG A 12 -52.02 -0.48 21.15
CA ARG A 12 -53.03 -1.46 21.66
C ARG A 12 -54.27 -1.76 20.77
N ASP A 13 -54.71 -3.00 20.50
CA ASP A 13 -55.00 -4.13 21.40
C ASP A 13 -55.22 -5.46 20.61
N ASN A 14 -55.25 -6.56 21.39
CA ASN A 14 -55.97 -7.84 21.21
C ASN A 14 -55.46 -8.99 20.31
N VAL A 15 -55.22 -10.08 21.04
CA VAL A 15 -55.25 -11.53 20.80
C VAL A 15 -56.35 -12.00 19.83
N VAL A 16 -56.07 -13.03 19.01
CA VAL A 16 -56.73 -14.37 18.97
C VAL A 16 -56.39 -15.15 17.68
N ASP A 17 -55.89 -16.38 17.91
CA ASP A 17 -55.88 -17.64 17.13
C ASP A 17 -55.40 -17.75 15.67
N GLY A 18 -54.61 -18.80 15.43
CA GLY A 18 -54.50 -19.44 14.13
C GLY A 18 -53.22 -20.25 13.91
N ARG A 19 -53.10 -21.41 14.57
CA ARG A 19 -52.02 -22.40 14.48
C ARG A 19 -51.64 -22.78 13.03
N TRP A 20 -50.35 -23.04 12.80
CA TRP A 20 -49.88 -24.17 11.98
C TRP A 20 -48.67 -24.83 12.68
N ASN A 21 -48.84 -26.10 13.04
CA ASN A 21 -47.80 -27.02 13.51
C ASN A 21 -47.00 -27.55 12.32
N VAL A 22 -45.67 -27.65 12.45
CA VAL A 22 -44.88 -28.73 11.81
C VAL A 22 -43.74 -29.14 12.75
N ASP A 23 -43.87 -30.39 13.20
CA ASP A 23 -42.92 -31.39 13.68
C ASP A 23 -41.79 -31.07 14.68
N GLU A 24 -42.02 -31.63 15.86
CA GLU A 24 -41.05 -32.16 16.80
C GLU A 24 -40.29 -33.34 16.17
N THR A 25 -39.01 -33.17 15.88
CA THR A 25 -38.02 -34.28 15.91
C THR A 25 -36.62 -33.68 15.86
N LEU A 26 -36.11 -33.29 17.03
CA LEU A 26 -34.68 -33.30 17.42
C LEU A 26 -34.51 -32.68 18.82
N GLN A 27 -35.30 -33.16 19.80
CA GLN A 27 -34.91 -33.09 21.21
C GLN A 27 -34.31 -34.45 21.59
N GLY A 28 -32.98 -34.52 21.56
CA GLY A 28 -32.24 -35.72 21.94
C GLY A 28 -30.88 -35.36 22.49
N ALA A 29 -30.81 -35.25 23.82
CA ALA A 29 -29.63 -35.33 24.68
C ALA A 29 -28.51 -34.28 24.52
N LEU A 30 -28.62 -33.19 25.29
CA LEU A 30 -27.47 -32.58 25.94
C LEU A 30 -27.78 -32.44 27.44
N PRO A 31 -26.87 -32.82 28.35
CA PRO A 31 -27.14 -32.72 29.78
C PRO A 31 -27.22 -31.25 30.19
N GLU A 32 -28.28 -30.88 30.94
CA GLU A 32 -28.34 -29.62 31.66
C GLU A 32 -27.18 -29.58 32.68
N VAL A 33 -26.11 -28.88 32.32
CA VAL A 33 -25.08 -28.49 33.29
C VAL A 33 -25.49 -27.12 33.81
N PRO A 34 -25.70 -26.96 35.13
CA PRO A 34 -25.97 -25.64 35.69
C PRO A 34 -24.72 -24.79 35.52
N LEU A 35 -24.79 -23.82 34.61
CA LEU A 35 -23.79 -22.76 34.51
C LEU A 35 -23.92 -21.89 35.77
N SER A 36 -23.12 -22.19 36.79
CA SER A 36 -22.85 -21.25 37.87
C SER A 36 -22.04 -20.08 37.30
N GLU A 37 -22.70 -19.15 36.60
CA GLU A 37 -22.04 -17.97 36.07
C GLU A 37 -21.76 -17.01 37.23
N SER A 38 -20.46 -16.76 37.46
CA SER A 38 -20.01 -15.69 38.34
C SER A 38 -20.55 -14.34 37.80
N PRO A 39 -21.26 -13.53 38.62
CA PRO A 39 -21.78 -12.21 38.23
C PRO A 39 -20.73 -11.27 37.60
N TRP A 40 -19.45 -11.54 37.88
CA TRP A 40 -18.29 -10.76 37.45
C TRP A 40 -17.91 -10.97 35.98
N ALA A 41 -18.06 -12.18 35.43
CA ALA A 41 -17.75 -12.44 34.01
C ALA A 41 -18.71 -11.70 33.06
N ALA A 42 -19.95 -11.50 33.51
CA ALA A 42 -20.93 -10.68 32.81
C ALA A 42 -20.57 -9.18 32.87
N SER A 43 -20.08 -8.68 34.01
CA SER A 43 -19.70 -7.27 34.20
C SER A 43 -18.58 -6.82 33.26
N LEU A 44 -17.49 -7.60 33.18
CA LEU A 44 -16.32 -7.23 32.38
C LEU A 44 -16.59 -7.27 30.87
N GLY A 45 -17.43 -8.21 30.43
CA GLY A 45 -17.95 -8.21 29.07
C GLY A 45 -18.75 -6.95 28.78
N ARG A 46 -19.71 -6.61 29.65
CA ARG A 46 -20.59 -5.42 29.50
C ARG A 46 -19.81 -4.12 29.39
N GLU A 47 -18.83 -3.88 30.26
CA GLU A 47 -18.02 -2.65 30.21
C GLU A 47 -17.14 -2.57 28.96
N PHE A 48 -16.54 -3.68 28.54
CA PHE A 48 -15.76 -3.71 27.31
C PHE A 48 -16.63 -3.45 26.07
N TYR A 49 -17.84 -4.03 25.99
CA TYR A 49 -18.78 -3.73 24.92
C TYR A 49 -19.24 -2.29 24.93
N ALA A 50 -19.52 -1.73 26.10
CA ALA A 50 -19.88 -0.33 26.23
C ALA A 50 -18.74 0.59 25.77
N LEU A 51 -17.48 0.27 26.10
CA LEU A 51 -16.30 1.01 25.63
C LEU A 51 -16.13 0.91 24.12
N LEU A 52 -16.31 -0.29 23.55
CA LEU A 52 -16.23 -0.50 22.10
C LEU A 52 -17.33 0.30 21.37
N LEU A 53 -18.57 0.24 21.84
CA LEU A 53 -19.70 0.98 21.28
C LEU A 53 -19.54 2.50 21.44
N ARG A 54 -19.02 2.97 22.58
CA ARG A 54 -18.69 4.38 22.79
C ARG A 54 -17.62 4.88 21.82
N GLU A 55 -16.59 4.06 21.57
CA GLU A 55 -15.57 4.39 20.59
C GLU A 55 -16.15 4.41 19.16
N TRP A 56 -17.11 3.55 18.84
CA TRP A 56 -17.81 3.56 17.55
C TRP A 56 -18.70 4.81 17.38
N VAL A 57 -19.41 5.25 18.43
CA VAL A 57 -20.16 6.51 18.42
C VAL A 57 -19.22 7.71 18.28
N ARG A 58 -18.14 7.76 19.06
CA ARG A 58 -17.17 8.86 19.04
C ARG A 58 -16.53 9.06 17.65
N GLN A 59 -16.41 7.99 16.88
CA GLN A 59 -15.84 7.99 15.53
C GLN A 59 -16.91 8.16 14.42
N GLY A 60 -18.19 8.34 14.78
CA GLY A 60 -19.28 8.65 13.86
C GLY A 60 -19.87 7.47 13.09
N PHE A 61 -19.62 6.23 13.52
CA PHE A 61 -20.10 5.02 12.82
C PHE A 61 -21.52 4.61 13.22
N ILE A 62 -21.95 4.93 14.44
CA ILE A 62 -23.31 4.68 14.93
C ILE A 62 -23.85 5.96 15.56
N ALA A 63 -25.14 6.23 15.39
CA ALA A 63 -25.79 7.40 15.98
C ALA A 63 -25.73 7.34 17.51
N GLU A 64 -25.57 8.50 18.18
CA GLU A 64 -25.58 8.61 19.65
C GLU A 64 -26.82 7.95 20.29
N GLY A 65 -27.95 7.91 19.59
CA GLY A 65 -29.18 7.26 20.03
C GLY A 65 -29.06 5.74 20.30
N ILE A 66 -28.06 5.06 19.72
CA ILE A 66 -27.82 3.63 19.97
C ILE A 66 -27.23 3.39 21.38
N LEU A 67 -26.42 4.31 21.90
CA LEU A 67 -25.96 4.24 23.30
C LEU A 67 -27.11 4.46 24.29
N ALA A 68 -28.07 5.33 23.94
CA ALA A 68 -29.26 5.60 24.75
C ALA A 68 -30.28 4.44 24.72
N ALA A 69 -30.26 3.60 23.69
CA ALA A 69 -31.10 2.40 23.57
C ALA A 69 -30.58 1.20 24.37
N ILE A 70 -29.41 1.30 25.01
CA ILE A 70 -28.93 0.31 25.99
C ILE A 70 -29.58 0.70 27.33
N PRO A 71 -30.64 0.01 27.79
CA PRO A 71 -31.33 0.42 29.01
C PRO A 71 -30.36 0.36 30.19
N SER A 72 -30.34 1.40 31.03
CA SER A 72 -29.69 1.37 32.34
C SER A 72 -30.45 0.38 33.22
N GLN A 73 -30.11 -0.90 33.14
CA GLN A 73 -30.80 -1.93 33.92
C GLN A 73 -30.15 -2.12 35.28
N ASP A 74 -31.04 -2.22 36.26
CA ASP A 74 -30.81 -2.66 37.62
C ASP A 74 -29.88 -3.90 37.67
N PRO A 75 -28.76 -3.87 38.43
CA PRO A 75 -27.82 -4.98 38.57
C PRO A 75 -28.44 -6.34 38.94
N GLY A 76 -29.69 -6.38 39.43
CA GLY A 76 -30.45 -7.59 39.75
C GLY A 76 -31.26 -8.21 38.59
N SER A 77 -31.43 -7.52 37.46
CA SER A 77 -32.20 -8.01 36.31
C SER A 77 -31.40 -9.04 35.49
N ARG A 78 -31.87 -10.30 35.42
CA ARG A 78 -31.31 -11.37 34.55
C ARG A 78 -31.63 -11.19 33.05
N ARG A 79 -32.23 -10.07 32.63
CA ARG A 79 -32.52 -9.82 31.21
C ARG A 79 -31.31 -9.13 30.56
N TYR A 80 -30.61 -9.89 29.72
CA TYR A 80 -29.48 -9.42 28.92
C TYR A 80 -29.88 -8.25 27.99
N ALA A 81 -28.90 -7.40 27.64
CA ALA A 81 -29.02 -6.24 26.75
C ALA A 81 -29.83 -6.54 25.46
N PRO A 82 -30.51 -5.56 24.85
CA PRO A 82 -31.37 -5.83 23.69
C PRO A 82 -30.56 -6.43 22.54
N PHE A 83 -30.92 -7.67 22.22
CA PHE A 83 -30.50 -8.40 21.03
C PHE A 83 -31.12 -7.73 19.81
N GLY A 84 -30.33 -7.46 18.77
CA GLY A 84 -30.85 -6.75 17.62
C GLY A 84 -29.88 -6.63 16.47
N ARG A 85 -30.46 -6.25 15.33
CA ARG A 85 -29.76 -5.90 14.10
C ARG A 85 -29.49 -4.40 14.12
N PHE A 86 -28.24 -4.03 13.97
CA PHE A 86 -27.77 -2.64 14.02
C PHE A 86 -27.37 -2.18 12.63
N ASP A 87 -27.78 -0.99 12.22
CA ASP A 87 -27.23 -0.34 11.03
C ASP A 87 -25.90 0.33 11.41
N LEU A 88 -24.80 -0.10 10.80
CA LEU A 88 -23.46 0.44 11.00
C LEU A 88 -23.14 1.62 10.07
N GLY A 89 -24.15 2.12 9.34
CA GLY A 89 -24.01 3.16 8.32
C GLY A 89 -23.61 2.60 6.95
N GLY A 90 -23.95 3.32 5.89
CA GLY A 90 -23.63 2.92 4.51
C GLY A 90 -24.39 1.70 3.99
N GLY A 91 -25.54 1.37 4.60
CA GLY A 91 -26.37 0.22 4.23
C GLY A 91 -25.90 -1.12 4.81
N VAL A 92 -24.87 -1.10 5.67
CA VAL A 92 -24.32 -2.31 6.30
C VAL A 92 -25.06 -2.59 7.60
N LYS A 93 -25.79 -3.71 7.64
CA LYS A 93 -26.45 -4.20 8.86
C LYS A 93 -25.59 -5.25 9.53
N ALA A 94 -25.47 -5.18 10.86
CA ALA A 94 -24.74 -6.15 11.67
C ALA A 94 -25.62 -6.72 12.78
N CYS A 95 -25.51 -8.02 13.01
CA CYS A 95 -26.20 -8.70 14.09
C CYS A 95 -25.18 -9.11 15.16
N LEU A 96 -25.35 -8.61 16.39
CA LEU A 96 -24.46 -8.93 17.52
C LEU A 96 -25.01 -10.12 18.29
N ILE A 97 -24.21 -11.17 18.42
CA ILE A 97 -24.69 -12.45 18.94
C ILE A 97 -23.76 -12.95 20.06
N PRO A 98 -24.22 -12.99 21.32
CA PRO A 98 -23.36 -13.29 22.47
C PRO A 98 -23.11 -14.79 22.69
N SER A 99 -23.94 -15.68 22.13
CA SER A 99 -23.71 -17.13 22.11
C SER A 99 -24.48 -17.79 20.97
N ALA A 100 -23.95 -18.89 20.44
CA ALA A 100 -24.59 -19.62 19.35
C ALA A 100 -25.93 -20.28 19.75
N GLY A 101 -26.17 -20.52 21.04
CA GLY A 101 -27.47 -21.01 21.52
C GLY A 101 -28.58 -19.96 21.42
N ALA A 102 -28.26 -18.67 21.51
CA ALA A 102 -29.23 -17.58 21.36
C ALA A 102 -29.62 -17.33 19.89
N LEU A 103 -28.78 -17.79 18.95
CA LEU A 103 -28.91 -17.60 17.50
C LEU A 103 -30.23 -18.15 16.93
N LEU A 104 -30.72 -19.27 17.48
CA LEU A 104 -31.85 -20.01 16.92
C LEU A 104 -33.22 -19.50 17.38
N ALA A 105 -33.28 -18.58 18.36
CA ALA A 105 -34.53 -18.26 19.04
C ALA A 105 -35.02 -16.82 18.87
N THR A 106 -34.18 -15.83 18.55
CA THR A 106 -34.58 -14.41 18.74
C THR A 106 -34.25 -13.41 17.64
N CYS A 107 -33.26 -13.63 16.76
CA CYS A 107 -32.98 -12.71 15.63
C CYS A 107 -32.10 -13.39 14.55
N PRO A 108 -32.68 -14.08 13.55
CA PRO A 108 -31.91 -14.67 12.47
C PRO A 108 -31.31 -13.57 11.58
N PRO A 109 -30.03 -13.66 11.16
CA PRO A 109 -29.46 -12.74 10.19
C PRO A 109 -30.18 -12.83 8.83
N GLU A 110 -30.00 -11.85 7.94
CA GLU A 110 -30.42 -11.92 6.52
C GLU A 110 -29.22 -11.81 5.54
N PRO A 111 -29.36 -12.27 4.29
CA PRO A 111 -28.35 -12.13 3.24
C PRO A 111 -27.75 -10.72 3.15
N GLY A 112 -26.42 -10.63 3.32
CA GLY A 112 -25.67 -9.36 3.33
C GLY A 112 -25.33 -8.81 4.72
N ASP A 113 -25.91 -9.38 5.78
CA ASP A 113 -25.57 -9.00 7.15
C ASP A 113 -24.16 -9.42 7.55
N TRP A 114 -23.56 -8.60 8.40
CA TRP A 114 -22.36 -8.95 9.14
C TRP A 114 -22.74 -9.61 10.45
N LEU A 115 -22.23 -10.81 10.68
CA LEU A 115 -22.47 -11.55 11.91
C LEU A 115 -21.29 -11.33 12.86
N ILE A 116 -21.54 -10.76 14.04
CA ILE A 116 -20.51 -10.58 15.06
C ILE A 116 -20.77 -11.59 16.17
N VAL A 117 -20.06 -12.72 16.14
CA VAL A 117 -20.34 -13.86 17.03
C VAL A 117 -19.29 -14.01 18.12
N ARG A 118 -19.79 -14.15 19.35
CA ARG A 118 -19.04 -14.63 20.51
C ARG A 118 -19.35 -16.10 20.75
N GLY A 119 -18.34 -16.97 20.72
CA GLY A 119 -18.53 -18.41 20.98
C GLY A 119 -17.22 -19.22 21.00
N PRO A 120 -17.29 -20.55 21.21
CA PRO A 120 -16.27 -21.53 20.83
C PRO A 120 -16.26 -21.87 19.34
N TYR A 121 -15.10 -22.31 18.79
CA TYR A 121 -14.94 -22.54 17.35
C TYR A 121 -15.86 -23.65 16.82
N ALA A 122 -16.18 -24.66 17.64
CA ALA A 122 -17.13 -25.71 17.27
C ALA A 122 -18.52 -25.15 16.88
N TYR A 123 -18.90 -23.97 17.39
CA TYR A 123 -20.15 -23.32 17.00
C TYR A 123 -20.06 -22.56 15.68
N TRP A 124 -18.86 -22.20 15.24
CA TRP A 124 -18.65 -21.53 13.96
C TRP A 124 -19.07 -22.44 12.79
N GLU A 125 -18.72 -23.73 12.80
CA GLU A 125 -19.14 -24.64 11.74
C GLU A 125 -20.68 -24.76 11.67
N ASN A 126 -21.33 -24.81 12.83
CA ASN A 126 -22.80 -24.84 12.90
C ASN A 126 -23.43 -23.53 12.37
N ILE A 127 -22.85 -22.38 12.73
CA ILE A 127 -23.31 -21.06 12.23
C ILE A 127 -23.07 -20.91 10.74
N ARG A 128 -21.91 -21.34 10.23
CA ARG A 128 -21.58 -21.29 8.80
C ARG A 128 -22.48 -22.20 7.98
N SER A 129 -22.79 -23.39 8.51
CA SER A 129 -23.73 -24.32 7.90
C SER A 129 -25.14 -23.73 7.86
N ALA A 130 -25.58 -23.09 8.94
CA ALA A 130 -26.89 -22.46 9.02
C ALA A 130 -27.03 -21.15 8.22
N TYR A 131 -25.95 -20.38 8.07
CA TYR A 131 -25.95 -19.03 7.45
C TYR A 131 -24.76 -18.81 6.49
N PRO A 132 -24.64 -19.61 5.40
CA PRO A 132 -23.45 -19.64 4.54
C PRO A 132 -23.20 -18.34 3.77
N TRP A 133 -24.20 -17.46 3.69
CA TRP A 133 -24.17 -16.18 2.98
C TRP A 133 -23.77 -14.99 3.86
N SER A 134 -23.62 -15.17 5.18
CA SER A 134 -23.29 -14.08 6.11
C SER A 134 -21.78 -13.84 6.19
N LYS A 135 -21.35 -12.57 6.25
CA LYS A 135 -19.95 -12.22 6.49
C LYS A 135 -19.70 -12.22 7.99
N VAL A 136 -18.95 -13.18 8.51
CA VAL A 136 -18.84 -13.37 9.96
C VAL A 136 -17.51 -12.86 10.51
N ILE A 137 -17.60 -11.98 11.50
CA ILE A 137 -16.49 -11.58 12.36
C ILE A 137 -16.63 -12.36 13.66
N TYR A 138 -15.68 -13.26 13.90
CA TYR A 138 -15.65 -14.09 15.10
C TYR A 138 -14.62 -13.55 16.09
N TYR A 139 -14.99 -13.43 17.36
CA TYR A 139 -14.04 -13.11 18.43
C TYR A 139 -14.34 -13.93 19.70
N SER A 140 -13.31 -14.55 20.25
CA SER A 140 -13.43 -15.41 21.43
C SER A 140 -13.17 -14.63 22.71
N ALA A 141 -14.26 -14.31 23.42
CA ALA A 141 -14.20 -13.67 24.73
C ALA A 141 -14.86 -14.55 25.80
N ASN A 142 -14.18 -15.59 26.31
CA ASN A 142 -14.23 -15.97 27.73
C ASN A 142 -13.18 -17.03 28.09
N GLY A 143 -12.53 -16.83 29.24
CA GLY A 143 -11.72 -17.83 29.93
C GLY A 143 -12.59 -18.59 30.95
N LYS A 144 -12.47 -19.92 30.94
CA LYS A 144 -13.15 -20.95 31.79
C LYS A 144 -14.67 -20.99 31.56
N ALA A 145 -15.36 -22.04 31.08
CA ALA A 145 -15.17 -23.41 30.58
C ALA A 145 -16.29 -23.57 29.50
N LEU A 146 -16.27 -24.39 28.45
CA LEU A 146 -15.78 -25.75 28.19
C LEU A 146 -14.77 -25.76 27.02
N SER A 147 -13.83 -26.70 27.05
CA SER A 147 -12.78 -26.97 26.04
C SER A 147 -13.30 -26.96 24.59
N PRO A 148 -12.62 -26.37 23.57
CA PRO A 148 -11.26 -25.83 23.52
C PRO A 148 -11.22 -24.36 23.03
N SER A 149 -11.49 -23.38 23.90
CA SER A 149 -11.40 -21.94 23.56
C SER A 149 -9.98 -21.34 23.61
N TYR A 150 -8.95 -22.18 23.82
CA TYR A 150 -7.54 -21.82 23.63
C TYR A 150 -6.96 -22.30 22.29
N ALA A 151 -7.74 -23.08 21.53
CA ALA A 151 -7.28 -23.65 20.27
C ALA A 151 -7.21 -22.63 19.13
N VAL A 152 -7.80 -21.44 19.25
CA VAL A 152 -7.72 -20.43 18.17
C VAL A 152 -6.34 -19.75 18.14
N ASP A 153 -5.81 -19.37 19.30
CA ASP A 153 -4.43 -18.85 19.40
C ASP A 153 -3.41 -19.95 19.07
N ALA A 154 -3.68 -21.21 19.45
CA ALA A 154 -2.87 -22.37 19.09
C ALA A 154 -2.92 -22.72 17.60
N ALA A 155 -4.11 -22.75 17.01
CA ALA A 155 -4.31 -23.07 15.60
C ALA A 155 -3.73 -22.01 14.67
N LEU A 156 -3.85 -20.72 15.01
CA LEU A 156 -3.27 -19.66 14.18
C LEU A 156 -1.74 -19.66 14.24
N VAL A 157 -1.13 -20.11 15.35
CA VAL A 157 0.32 -20.20 15.53
C VAL A 157 0.90 -21.50 14.94
N ASP A 158 0.27 -22.64 15.19
CA ASP A 158 0.77 -23.97 14.78
C ASP A 158 0.26 -24.39 13.38
N HIS A 159 -0.82 -23.79 12.88
CA HIS A 159 -1.38 -24.04 11.54
C HIS A 159 -1.75 -22.73 10.83
N PRO A 160 -0.79 -21.98 10.26
CA PRO A 160 -1.07 -20.77 9.47
C PRO A 160 -1.99 -21.03 8.26
N ALA A 161 -2.15 -22.29 7.83
CA ALA A 161 -3.15 -22.72 6.83
C ALA A 161 -4.61 -22.64 7.33
N MET A 162 -4.84 -22.54 8.64
CA MET A 162 -6.15 -22.27 9.25
C MET A 162 -6.55 -20.79 9.13
N ALA A 163 -5.64 -19.90 8.69
CA ALA A 163 -6.02 -18.58 8.22
C ALA A 163 -6.79 -18.75 6.91
N LEU A 164 -8.12 -18.68 6.99
CA LEU A 164 -9.01 -18.82 5.84
C LEU A 164 -8.61 -17.82 4.75
N PRO A 165 -8.37 -18.28 3.50
CA PRO A 165 -8.10 -17.37 2.39
C PRO A 165 -9.23 -16.33 2.26
N GLY A 166 -8.89 -15.06 2.52
CA GLY A 166 -9.82 -13.95 2.34
C GLY A 166 -10.66 -13.53 3.55
N VAL A 167 -10.60 -14.24 4.69
CA VAL A 167 -11.22 -13.75 5.95
C VAL A 167 -10.11 -13.17 6.83
N PRO A 168 -10.10 -11.86 7.10
CA PRO A 168 -9.07 -11.28 7.94
C PRO A 168 -9.30 -11.73 9.40
N ALA A 169 -8.39 -12.54 9.93
CA ALA A 169 -8.33 -12.84 11.36
C ALA A 169 -7.69 -11.65 12.08
N VAL A 170 -8.40 -11.06 13.04
CA VAL A 170 -7.87 -10.00 13.90
C VAL A 170 -7.58 -10.58 15.27
N GLU A 171 -6.33 -10.43 15.71
CA GLU A 171 -5.89 -10.91 17.01
C GLU A 171 -6.49 -10.06 18.13
N PHE A 172 -7.11 -10.69 19.14
CA PHE A 172 -7.69 -10.02 20.29
C PHE A 172 -6.75 -10.09 21.49
N ASP A 173 -6.33 -8.94 22.01
CA ASP A 173 -5.57 -8.87 23.26
C ASP A 173 -6.49 -9.16 24.44
N LYS A 174 -6.12 -10.13 25.28
CA LYS A 174 -6.79 -10.31 26.59
C LYS A 174 -6.53 -9.08 27.46
N THR A 175 -7.43 -8.83 28.42
CA THR A 175 -7.30 -7.78 29.44
C THR A 175 -7.77 -8.29 30.81
N CYS A 176 -7.64 -7.47 31.85
CA CYS A 176 -8.17 -7.71 33.19
C CYS A 176 -8.83 -6.45 33.75
N ASP A 177 -9.56 -6.59 34.86
CA ASP A 177 -10.26 -5.50 35.51
C ASP A 177 -9.28 -4.58 36.27
N PRO A 178 -9.07 -3.31 35.86
CA PRO A 178 -8.21 -2.38 36.57
C PRO A 178 -8.81 -1.88 37.89
N ALA A 179 -10.12 -2.06 38.12
CA ALA A 179 -10.74 -1.75 39.40
C ALA A 179 -10.39 -2.80 40.46
N VAL A 180 -10.22 -4.05 40.04
CA VAL A 180 -9.82 -5.17 40.92
C VAL A 180 -8.31 -5.26 41.05
N PHE A 181 -7.58 -5.30 39.93
CA PHE A 181 -6.13 -5.44 39.90
C PHE A 181 -5.46 -4.08 39.72
N ARG A 182 -4.88 -3.58 40.81
CA ARG A 182 -4.22 -2.28 40.87
C ARG A 182 -3.18 -2.25 42.00
N PRO A 183 -2.20 -1.36 41.95
CA PRO A 183 -1.28 -1.15 43.06
C PRO A 183 -2.04 -0.73 44.32
N LEU A 184 -1.74 -1.37 45.45
CA LEU A 184 -2.38 -1.12 46.76
C LEU A 184 -1.41 -0.51 47.80
N GLY A 185 -0.12 -0.39 47.47
CA GLY A 185 0.87 0.17 48.40
C GLY A 185 1.15 -0.70 49.64
N LEU A 186 0.87 -2.00 49.57
CA LEU A 186 1.02 -2.91 50.72
C LEU A 186 2.50 -3.26 50.99
N PRO A 187 2.87 -3.55 52.26
CA PRO A 187 4.19 -4.09 52.60
C PRO A 187 4.52 -5.40 51.86
N LYS A 188 5.77 -5.56 51.42
CA LYS A 188 6.23 -6.73 50.68
C LYS A 188 6.57 -7.90 51.62
N ARG A 189 5.56 -8.74 51.91
CA ARG A 189 5.66 -9.94 52.75
C ARG A 189 6.33 -11.12 52.04
N PHE A 190 6.19 -11.19 50.71
CA PHE A 190 6.74 -12.27 49.90
C PHE A 190 7.73 -11.73 48.87
N ASP A 191 8.76 -12.52 48.58
CA ASP A 191 9.64 -12.25 47.45
C ASP A 191 8.95 -12.64 46.15
N LEU A 192 8.26 -13.79 46.13
CA LEU A 192 7.61 -14.32 44.93
C LEU A 192 6.19 -14.78 45.19
N ILE A 193 5.32 -14.53 44.21
CA ILE A 193 4.02 -15.20 44.07
C ILE A 193 4.02 -16.11 42.83
N VAL A 194 3.49 -17.31 42.99
CA VAL A 194 3.28 -18.28 41.93
C VAL A 194 1.76 -18.49 41.76
N PRO A 195 1.12 -17.72 40.88
CA PRO A 195 -0.33 -17.79 40.66
C PRO A 195 -0.74 -18.98 39.78
N GLY A 196 -1.89 -19.57 40.08
CA GLY A 196 -2.51 -20.66 39.34
C GLY A 196 -2.53 -21.99 40.08
N ALA A 197 -3.50 -22.85 39.72
CA ALA A 197 -3.65 -24.17 40.32
C ALA A 197 -2.37 -25.01 40.19
N ILE A 198 -2.00 -25.70 41.27
CA ILE A 198 -0.82 -26.56 41.31
C ILE A 198 -1.09 -27.78 40.43
N SER A 199 -0.25 -27.98 39.40
CA SER A 199 -0.37 -29.13 38.50
C SER A 199 0.94 -29.35 37.74
N GLY A 200 1.16 -30.59 37.27
CA GLY A 200 2.31 -30.93 36.44
C GLY A 200 2.48 -30.01 35.22
N LYS A 201 1.37 -29.63 34.54
CA LYS A 201 1.40 -28.69 33.40
C LYS A 201 1.92 -27.30 33.79
N LYS A 202 1.63 -26.85 35.00
CA LYS A 202 1.98 -25.51 35.48
C LYS A 202 3.39 -25.42 36.08
N GLY A 203 4.04 -26.57 36.29
CA GLY A 203 5.49 -26.66 36.57
C GLY A 203 5.93 -26.19 37.96
N GLN A 204 5.01 -25.97 38.91
CA GLN A 204 5.36 -25.41 40.22
C GLN A 204 6.29 -26.30 41.05
N ALA A 205 6.13 -27.62 40.97
CA ALA A 205 7.04 -28.57 41.62
C ALA A 205 8.48 -28.43 41.09
N ALA A 206 8.64 -28.39 39.77
CA ALA A 206 9.94 -28.18 39.14
C ALA A 206 10.54 -26.80 39.52
N LEU A 207 9.72 -25.75 39.55
CA LEU A 207 10.15 -24.43 40.03
C LEU A 207 10.68 -24.49 41.47
N SER A 208 10.02 -25.23 42.36
CA SER A 208 10.42 -25.32 43.77
C SER A 208 11.85 -25.85 43.97
N ARG A 209 12.33 -26.74 43.08
CA ARG A 209 13.72 -27.24 43.07
C ARG A 209 14.74 -26.18 42.65
N LEU A 210 14.30 -25.21 41.84
CA LEU A 210 15.16 -24.18 41.26
C LEU A 210 15.32 -22.97 42.18
N LEU A 211 14.31 -22.67 42.99
CA LEU A 211 14.28 -21.50 43.85
C LEU A 211 15.22 -21.65 45.07
N PRO A 212 15.96 -20.60 45.46
CA PRO A 212 16.68 -20.56 46.72
C PRO A 212 15.73 -20.74 47.93
N ARG A 213 16.19 -21.46 48.96
CA ARG A 213 15.38 -21.81 50.15
C ARG A 213 15.07 -20.62 51.06
N ASP A 214 15.84 -19.56 50.95
CA ASP A 214 15.72 -18.31 51.70
C ASP A 214 14.65 -17.36 51.14
N LEU A 215 14.12 -17.62 49.93
CA LEU A 215 13.03 -16.82 49.37
C LEU A 215 11.70 -17.11 50.07
N ARG A 216 10.95 -16.05 50.40
CA ARG A 216 9.57 -16.15 50.88
C ARG A 216 8.65 -16.25 49.67
N VAL A 217 8.06 -17.44 49.46
CA VAL A 217 7.25 -17.74 48.27
C VAL A 217 5.81 -18.02 48.68
N VAL A 218 4.85 -17.45 47.97
CA VAL A 218 3.43 -17.81 48.10
C VAL A 218 2.91 -18.46 46.82
N PHE A 219 2.29 -19.62 46.95
CA PHE A 219 1.56 -20.29 45.87
C PHE A 219 0.07 -19.99 46.03
N ALA A 220 -0.52 -19.33 45.02
CA ALA A 220 -1.91 -18.87 45.04
C ALA A 220 -2.72 -19.59 43.97
N GLY A 221 -3.47 -20.62 44.36
CA GLY A 221 -4.27 -21.45 43.47
C GLY A 221 -4.67 -22.78 44.12
N ASP A 222 -5.59 -23.48 43.45
CA ASP A 222 -6.09 -24.77 43.91
C ASP A 222 -4.94 -25.78 44.04
N PHE A 223 -4.89 -26.47 45.18
CA PHE A 223 -3.94 -27.55 45.45
C PHE A 223 -4.63 -28.90 45.67
N ILE A 224 -5.96 -28.92 45.53
CA ILE A 224 -6.80 -30.12 45.64
C ILE A 224 -7.18 -30.54 44.23
N ASP A 225 -7.03 -31.83 43.92
CA ASP A 225 -7.60 -32.40 42.71
C ASP A 225 -9.13 -32.45 42.88
N LEU A 226 -9.84 -31.69 42.05
CA LEU A 226 -11.30 -31.57 42.11
C LEU A 226 -12.03 -32.90 41.92
N LYS A 227 -11.40 -33.91 41.29
CA LYS A 227 -11.99 -35.24 41.11
C LYS A 227 -11.84 -36.12 42.34
N THR A 228 -10.75 -35.96 43.09
CA THR A 228 -10.40 -36.87 44.21
C THR A 228 -10.56 -36.24 45.58
N GLY A 229 -10.68 -34.91 45.66
CA GLY A 229 -10.69 -34.17 46.92
C GLY A 229 -9.37 -34.21 47.69
N ARG A 230 -8.30 -34.81 47.12
CA ARG A 230 -6.99 -34.96 47.76
C ARG A 230 -6.00 -33.90 47.25
N PRO A 231 -4.99 -33.53 48.07
CA PRO A 231 -3.90 -32.69 47.60
C PRO A 231 -3.17 -33.30 46.40
N VAL A 232 -2.84 -32.49 45.41
CA VAL A 232 -2.04 -32.95 44.26
C VAL A 232 -0.61 -33.32 44.72
N PRO A 233 0.02 -34.37 44.15
CA PRO A 233 1.33 -34.85 44.59
C PRO A 233 2.43 -33.77 44.65
N GLU A 234 2.34 -32.79 43.77
CA GLU A 234 3.26 -31.65 43.68
C GLU A 234 3.33 -30.82 44.96
N VAL A 235 2.28 -30.82 45.79
CA VAL A 235 2.25 -30.10 47.09
C VAL A 235 3.30 -30.64 48.05
N ALA A 236 3.40 -31.96 48.16
CA ALA A 236 4.39 -32.60 49.05
C ALA A 236 5.81 -32.25 48.61
N GLU A 237 6.02 -32.16 47.29
CA GLU A 237 7.31 -31.81 46.73
C GLU A 237 7.68 -30.35 46.96
N ILE A 238 6.74 -29.42 46.76
CA ILE A 238 6.93 -27.99 47.03
C ILE A 238 7.31 -27.79 48.50
N ARG A 239 6.60 -28.43 49.44
CA ARG A 239 6.91 -28.35 50.88
C ARG A 239 8.29 -28.89 51.22
N ARG A 240 8.73 -29.97 50.55
CA ARG A 240 10.06 -30.56 50.75
C ARG A 240 11.17 -29.63 50.26
N ASN A 241 10.99 -28.97 49.13
CA ASN A 241 12.02 -28.12 48.52
C ASN A 241 12.04 -26.71 49.11
N LEU A 242 10.87 -26.18 49.47
CA LEU A 242 10.65 -24.83 50.01
C LEU A 242 9.80 -24.92 51.30
N PRO A 243 10.38 -25.30 52.44
CA PRO A 243 9.64 -25.48 53.70
C PRO A 243 8.99 -24.18 54.21
N ASN A 244 9.50 -23.02 53.79
CA ASN A 244 8.98 -21.70 54.15
C ASN A 244 7.93 -21.18 53.17
N ALA A 245 7.53 -21.96 52.16
CA ALA A 245 6.53 -21.53 51.19
C ALA A 245 5.12 -21.54 51.80
N VAL A 246 4.36 -20.48 51.53
CA VAL A 246 2.95 -20.38 51.90
C VAL A 246 2.09 -20.94 50.77
N LEU A 247 1.21 -21.88 51.09
CA LEU A 247 0.21 -22.40 50.16
C LEU A 247 -1.13 -21.73 50.47
N ALA A 248 -1.42 -20.61 49.79
CA ALA A 248 -2.61 -19.81 50.06
C ALA A 248 -3.93 -20.50 49.64
N GLY A 249 -3.85 -21.49 48.75
CA GLY A 249 -5.01 -22.18 48.23
C GLY A 249 -5.82 -21.36 47.25
N HIS A 250 -7.09 -21.73 47.08
CA HIS A 250 -8.04 -20.97 46.31
C HIS A 250 -8.26 -19.59 46.94
N VAL A 251 -8.11 -18.54 46.15
CA VAL A 251 -8.35 -17.16 46.58
C VAL A 251 -9.20 -16.44 45.54
N ASP A 252 -10.10 -15.57 45.98
CA ASP A 252 -10.83 -14.68 45.08
C ASP A 252 -9.90 -13.63 44.43
N HIS A 253 -10.40 -12.87 43.46
CA HIS A 253 -9.57 -11.88 42.76
C HIS A 253 -9.08 -10.73 43.65
N GLN A 254 -9.81 -10.34 44.71
CA GLN A 254 -9.38 -9.28 45.62
C GLN A 254 -8.24 -9.77 46.53
N ALA A 255 -8.38 -10.98 47.06
CA ALA A 255 -7.33 -11.68 47.78
C ALA A 255 -6.11 -11.94 46.89
N LEU A 256 -6.31 -12.32 45.63
CA LEU A 256 -5.21 -12.48 44.67
C LEU A 256 -4.50 -11.15 44.39
N ASN A 257 -5.24 -10.05 44.18
CA ASN A 257 -4.61 -8.72 44.02
C ASN A 257 -3.85 -8.29 45.28
N ARG A 258 -4.36 -8.60 46.49
CA ARG A 258 -3.63 -8.39 47.74
C ARG A 258 -2.33 -9.19 47.77
N LEU A 259 -2.35 -10.48 47.44
CA LEU A 259 -1.15 -11.32 47.39
C LEU A 259 -0.14 -10.84 46.33
N TYR A 260 -0.61 -10.38 45.16
CA TYR A 260 0.26 -9.71 44.19
C TYR A 260 0.95 -8.49 44.82
N ASN A 261 0.18 -7.63 45.49
CA ASN A 261 0.71 -6.42 46.11
C ASN A 261 1.60 -6.68 47.34
N GLU A 262 1.43 -7.79 48.04
CA GLU A 262 2.33 -8.24 49.10
C GLU A 262 3.60 -8.92 48.56
N SER A 263 3.68 -9.18 47.25
CA SER A 263 4.81 -9.84 46.60
C SER A 263 5.71 -8.87 45.83
N ARG A 264 7.01 -9.18 45.72
CA ARG A 264 7.96 -8.38 44.93
C ARG A 264 7.91 -8.70 43.44
N ALA A 265 7.65 -9.95 43.09
CA ALA A 265 7.51 -10.39 41.70
C ALA A 265 6.57 -11.60 41.56
N ALA A 266 6.02 -11.81 40.36
CA ALA A 266 5.26 -13.01 40.00
C ALA A 266 6.10 -13.98 39.15
N VAL A 267 5.86 -15.28 39.31
CA VAL A 267 6.49 -16.32 38.48
C VAL A 267 5.43 -17.23 37.88
N LEU A 268 5.39 -17.30 36.55
CA LEU A 268 4.73 -18.39 35.84
C LEU A 268 5.82 -19.37 35.42
N PHE A 269 5.67 -20.67 35.71
CA PHE A 269 6.65 -21.70 35.30
C PHE A 269 6.02 -22.81 34.45
N SER A 270 4.88 -22.48 33.84
CA SER A 270 4.02 -23.42 33.13
C SER A 270 4.60 -23.87 31.81
N SER A 271 4.08 -24.98 31.26
CA SER A 271 4.51 -25.57 29.99
C SER A 271 4.44 -24.58 28.83
N ASP A 272 5.13 -24.89 27.74
CA ASP A 272 5.26 -24.01 26.56
C ASP A 272 3.89 -23.70 25.91
N ASP A 273 2.92 -24.58 26.15
CA ASP A 273 1.56 -24.54 25.59
C ASP A 273 0.50 -24.11 26.62
N ASP A 274 0.90 -23.50 27.73
CA ASP A 274 -0.04 -22.89 28.67
C ASP A 274 -0.30 -21.42 28.28
N PRO A 275 -1.51 -21.05 27.85
CA PRO A 275 -1.76 -19.74 27.26
C PRO A 275 -1.79 -18.57 28.26
N ALA A 276 -1.81 -18.86 29.57
CA ALA A 276 -2.02 -18.01 30.76
C ALA A 276 -1.86 -16.46 30.62
N PRO A 277 -2.67 -15.77 29.80
CA PRO A 277 -2.41 -14.38 29.47
C PRO A 277 -3.01 -13.46 30.53
N ARG A 278 -4.15 -13.87 31.08
CA ARG A 278 -4.87 -13.17 32.14
C ARG A 278 -4.01 -13.03 33.40
N VAL A 279 -3.33 -14.10 33.82
CA VAL A 279 -2.48 -14.09 35.02
C VAL A 279 -1.32 -13.09 34.86
N ILE A 280 -0.73 -13.01 33.66
CA ILE A 280 0.31 -12.03 33.33
C ILE A 280 -0.23 -10.61 33.49
N LEU A 281 -1.40 -10.36 32.91
CA LEU A 281 -2.02 -9.04 32.90
C LEU A 281 -2.49 -8.60 34.29
N GLU A 282 -3.01 -9.52 35.11
CA GLU A 282 -3.38 -9.27 36.50
C GLU A 282 -2.16 -8.86 37.34
N ALA A 283 -1.03 -9.57 37.20
CA ALA A 283 0.23 -9.21 37.85
C ALA A 283 0.74 -7.83 37.37
N MET A 284 0.68 -7.58 36.06
CA MET A 284 1.08 -6.30 35.50
C MET A 284 0.22 -5.14 36.01
N ALA A 285 -1.10 -5.30 36.02
CA ALA A 285 -2.06 -4.33 36.52
C ALA A 285 -1.88 -4.05 38.02
N ALA A 286 -1.60 -5.09 38.81
CA ALA A 286 -1.23 -4.98 40.23
C ALA A 286 0.12 -4.25 40.45
N GLY A 287 0.89 -4.01 39.40
CA GLY A 287 2.14 -3.27 39.48
C GLY A 287 3.34 -4.10 39.92
N ILE A 288 3.31 -5.41 39.71
CA ILE A 288 4.46 -6.27 40.01
C ILE A 288 5.08 -6.87 38.74
N PRO A 289 6.43 -6.93 38.67
CA PRO A 289 7.08 -7.52 37.52
C PRO A 289 6.97 -9.03 37.56
N LEU A 290 7.07 -9.68 36.40
CA LEU A 290 6.92 -11.12 36.30
C LEU A 290 8.02 -11.83 35.51
N VAL A 291 8.23 -13.12 35.81
CA VAL A 291 9.09 -14.03 35.06
C VAL A 291 8.27 -15.17 34.47
N ALA A 292 8.51 -15.51 33.21
CA ALA A 292 7.97 -16.74 32.61
C ALA A 292 9.00 -17.48 31.74
N PRO A 293 8.80 -18.79 31.48
CA PRO A 293 9.59 -19.54 30.53
C PRO A 293 9.58 -18.90 29.14
N ARG A 294 10.77 -18.79 28.52
CA ARG A 294 10.92 -18.30 27.14
C ARG A 294 10.15 -19.15 26.12
N GLY A 295 9.87 -20.40 26.45
CA GLY A 295 9.09 -21.32 25.62
C GLY A 295 7.58 -21.08 25.61
N MET A 296 7.02 -20.25 26.50
CA MET A 296 5.57 -19.99 26.53
C MET A 296 5.10 -19.19 25.31
N ARG A 297 4.70 -19.89 24.24
CA ARG A 297 4.46 -19.33 22.91
C ARG A 297 3.38 -18.24 22.94
N TYR A 298 2.26 -18.54 23.59
CA TYR A 298 1.05 -17.69 23.63
C TYR A 298 1.18 -16.45 24.52
N CYS A 299 2.06 -16.51 25.50
CA CYS A 299 2.23 -15.46 26.48
C CYS A 299 3.25 -14.40 26.08
N ARG A 300 4.14 -14.72 25.12
CA ARG A 300 5.31 -13.90 24.77
C ARG A 300 4.93 -12.46 24.39
N LYS A 301 3.78 -12.24 23.74
CA LYS A 301 3.33 -10.91 23.33
C LYS A 301 2.99 -9.95 24.49
N TYR A 302 2.67 -10.51 25.66
CA TYR A 302 2.32 -9.73 26.86
C TYR A 302 3.56 -9.29 27.66
N PHE A 303 4.75 -9.82 27.34
CA PHE A 303 6.00 -9.44 28.00
C PHE A 303 6.65 -8.25 27.30
N ARG A 304 6.94 -7.23 28.09
CA ARG A 304 7.77 -6.09 27.70
C ARG A 304 8.96 -5.97 28.66
N PRO A 305 10.12 -5.44 28.24
CA PRO A 305 11.29 -5.29 29.10
C PRO A 305 11.00 -4.53 30.40
N GLU A 306 10.00 -3.65 30.39
CA GLU A 306 9.57 -2.84 31.51
C GLU A 306 8.55 -3.57 32.41
N SER A 307 7.91 -4.65 31.96
CA SER A 307 6.90 -5.39 32.74
C SER A 307 7.40 -6.72 33.29
N GLY A 308 8.43 -7.32 32.69
CA GLY A 308 8.93 -8.61 33.13
C GLY A 308 9.99 -9.18 32.21
N LEU A 309 10.45 -10.40 32.51
CA LEU A 309 11.48 -11.07 31.73
C LEU A 309 11.10 -12.51 31.38
N LEU A 310 11.50 -12.94 30.18
CA LEU A 310 11.42 -14.32 29.75
C LEU A 310 12.74 -15.04 30.04
N ALA A 311 12.67 -16.24 30.62
CA ALA A 311 13.83 -17.03 31.00
C ALA A 311 13.77 -18.45 30.42
N PRO A 312 14.85 -18.99 29.83
CA PRO A 312 15.05 -20.42 29.71
C PRO A 312 14.80 -21.13 31.06
N ARG A 313 14.20 -22.33 31.03
CA ARG A 313 14.03 -23.17 32.23
C ARG A 313 15.35 -23.73 32.79
N TRP A 314 16.48 -23.40 32.16
CA TRP A 314 17.82 -23.78 32.61
C TRP A 314 18.19 -23.06 33.92
N ALA A 315 18.48 -23.83 34.96
CA ALA A 315 18.55 -23.36 36.35
C ALA A 315 19.44 -22.13 36.59
N PRO A 316 20.70 -22.06 36.09
CA PRO A 316 21.57 -20.91 36.33
C PRO A 316 21.02 -19.62 35.71
N PHE A 317 20.42 -19.71 34.52
CA PHE A 317 19.87 -18.56 33.83
C PHE A 317 18.55 -18.12 34.44
N PHE A 318 17.68 -19.05 34.80
CA PHE A 318 16.43 -18.74 35.49
C PHE A 318 16.69 -17.99 36.80
N ARG A 319 17.66 -18.44 37.60
CA ARG A 319 18.09 -17.74 38.84
C ARG A 319 18.62 -16.33 38.57
N ARG A 320 19.41 -16.14 37.50
CA ARG A 320 19.92 -14.82 37.11
C ARG A 320 18.78 -13.86 36.73
N VAL A 321 17.82 -14.34 35.95
CA VAL A 321 16.64 -13.56 35.56
C VAL A 321 15.79 -13.22 36.77
N LEU A 322 15.59 -14.19 37.68
CA LEU A 322 14.84 -13.98 38.91
C LEU A 322 15.45 -12.87 39.80
N ARG A 323 16.78 -12.89 40.00
CA ARG A 323 17.48 -11.81 40.74
C ARG A 323 17.26 -10.45 40.09
N ARG A 324 17.29 -10.40 38.76
CA ARG A 324 17.04 -9.16 38.01
C ARG A 324 15.62 -8.67 38.20
N VAL A 325 14.62 -9.55 38.15
CA VAL A 325 13.21 -9.16 38.35
C VAL A 325 12.90 -8.75 39.80
N LEU A 326 13.61 -9.30 40.78
CA LEU A 326 13.51 -8.88 42.18
C LEU A 326 14.16 -7.51 42.47
N ALA A 327 15.03 -7.03 41.56
CA ALA A 327 15.61 -5.71 41.67
C ALA A 327 14.58 -4.63 41.27
N PRO A 328 14.62 -3.44 41.90
CA PRO A 328 13.77 -2.33 41.51
C PRO A 328 14.09 -1.88 40.07
N GLY A 329 13.09 -1.29 39.39
CA GLY A 329 13.29 -0.66 38.06
C GLY A 329 12.26 -1.03 37.00
N PHE A 330 11.42 -2.04 37.25
CA PHE A 330 10.32 -2.38 36.35
C PHE A 330 9.12 -1.45 36.54
N GLN A 331 8.37 -1.21 35.47
CA GLN A 331 7.15 -0.40 35.42
C GLN A 331 5.93 -1.18 34.88
N PRO A 332 5.58 -2.33 35.47
CA PRO A 332 4.53 -3.23 34.99
C PRO A 332 3.15 -2.57 34.89
N ALA A 333 2.73 -1.76 35.87
CA ALA A 333 1.44 -1.07 35.83
C ALA A 333 1.37 0.00 34.72
N ALA A 334 2.49 0.69 34.45
CA ALA A 334 2.57 1.63 33.34
C ALA A 334 2.52 0.90 31.99
N SER A 335 3.21 -0.24 31.88
CA SER A 335 3.13 -1.11 30.71
C SER A 335 1.71 -1.63 30.48
N PHE A 336 1.02 -2.08 31.53
CA PHE A 336 -0.39 -2.49 31.45
C PHE A 336 -1.28 -1.34 30.97
N ARG A 337 -1.21 -0.16 31.58
CA ARG A 337 -2.05 0.99 31.16
C ARG A 337 -1.82 1.40 29.71
N SER A 338 -0.56 1.43 29.27
CA SER A 338 -0.20 1.84 27.90
C SER A 338 -0.54 0.79 26.85
N HIS A 339 -0.50 -0.50 27.20
CA HIS A 339 -0.57 -1.58 26.22
C HIS A 339 -1.69 -2.57 26.42
N PHE A 340 -2.31 -2.73 27.58
CA PHE A 340 -3.25 -3.83 27.82
C PHE A 340 -4.49 -3.45 28.65
N ALA A 341 -4.62 -2.19 29.05
CA ALA A 341 -5.85 -1.67 29.63
C ALA A 341 -7.02 -1.84 28.65
N PRO A 342 -8.25 -2.07 29.15
CA PRO A 342 -9.43 -2.30 28.30
C PRO A 342 -9.61 -1.27 27.19
N GLU A 343 -9.38 0.02 27.47
CA GLU A 343 -9.50 1.12 26.51
C GLU A 343 -8.47 1.01 25.38
N GLY A 344 -7.22 0.72 25.75
CA GLY A 344 -6.13 0.53 24.78
C GLY A 344 -6.30 -0.72 23.93
N ALA A 345 -6.78 -1.81 24.53
CA ALA A 345 -7.09 -3.06 23.83
C ALA A 345 -8.26 -2.88 22.85
N ALA A 346 -9.33 -2.20 23.26
CA ALA A 346 -10.45 -1.87 22.38
C ALA A 346 -10.01 -0.97 21.22
N ALA A 347 -9.20 0.05 21.47
CA ALA A 347 -8.69 0.94 20.43
C ALA A 347 -7.77 0.24 19.42
N ARG A 348 -6.94 -0.73 19.86
CA ARG A 348 -6.13 -1.56 18.95
C ARG A 348 -6.97 -2.54 18.16
N LEU A 349 -7.87 -3.27 18.81
CA LEU A 349 -8.83 -4.14 18.14
C LEU A 349 -9.57 -3.37 17.04
N TRP A 350 -10.01 -2.14 17.34
CA TRP A 350 -10.63 -1.28 16.35
C TRP A 350 -9.68 -0.93 15.20
N ARG A 351 -8.45 -0.50 15.48
CA ARG A 351 -7.45 -0.19 14.44
C ARG A 351 -7.20 -1.39 13.53
N ASP A 352 -7.10 -2.57 14.12
CA ASP A 352 -6.79 -3.81 13.42
C ASP A 352 -8.00 -4.31 12.64
N LEU A 353 -9.21 -4.23 13.22
CA LEU A 353 -10.48 -4.40 12.49
C LEU A 353 -10.60 -3.41 11.34
N ASN A 354 -10.31 -2.13 11.53
CA ASN A 354 -10.41 -1.13 10.46
C ASN A 354 -9.35 -1.36 9.37
N THR A 355 -8.17 -1.91 9.74
CA THR A 355 -7.14 -2.33 8.78
C THR A 355 -7.54 -3.60 8.03
N ALA A 356 -8.20 -4.53 8.70
CA ALA A 356 -8.74 -5.77 8.15
C ALA A 356 -10.00 -5.57 7.29
N LEU A 357 -10.86 -4.63 7.69
CA LEU A 357 -12.14 -4.29 7.05
C LEU A 357 -11.98 -3.24 5.95
N ARG A 358 -10.84 -2.55 5.88
CA ARG A 358 -10.40 -1.94 4.61
C ARG A 358 -10.43 -3.06 3.58
N PRO A 359 -11.10 -2.85 2.43
CA PRO A 359 -11.45 -3.92 1.51
C PRO A 359 -10.23 -4.78 1.25
N VAL A 360 -10.28 -6.01 1.80
CA VAL A 360 -9.27 -7.04 1.58
C VAL A 360 -9.16 -7.17 0.06
N PRO A 361 -7.95 -7.05 -0.52
CA PRO A 361 -7.71 -7.13 -1.96
C PRO A 361 -8.03 -8.49 -2.62
N ALA A 362 -8.92 -9.31 -2.05
CA ALA A 362 -9.32 -10.60 -2.61
C ALA A 362 -10.14 -10.46 -3.91
N LEU A 363 -10.60 -9.25 -4.25
CA LEU A 363 -11.18 -8.94 -5.57
C LEU A 363 -10.14 -8.62 -6.67
N ARG A 364 -8.83 -8.75 -6.40
CA ARG A 364 -7.79 -8.49 -7.42
C ARG A 364 -7.41 -9.69 -8.31
N LEU A 365 -8.05 -10.85 -8.14
CA LEU A 365 -7.90 -11.97 -9.06
C LEU A 365 -8.97 -11.98 -10.18
N LEU A 366 -9.86 -10.99 -10.21
CA LEU A 366 -10.71 -10.72 -11.37
C LEU A 366 -10.23 -9.42 -12.00
N GLY A 367 -9.83 -9.51 -13.26
CA GLY A 367 -9.34 -8.37 -14.04
C GLY A 367 -10.31 -7.20 -13.99
N GLU A 368 -9.74 -6.00 -13.89
CA GLU A 368 -10.35 -4.67 -14.10
C GLU A 368 -11.87 -4.67 -14.37
N ALA A 369 -12.68 -4.96 -13.34
CA ALA A 369 -14.13 -4.94 -13.47
C ALA A 369 -14.67 -3.58 -13.04
N VAL A 370 -15.31 -2.88 -13.97
CA VAL A 370 -16.32 -1.87 -13.63
C VAL A 370 -17.54 -2.65 -13.15
N ALA A 371 -17.82 -2.62 -11.83
CA ALA A 371 -19.06 -3.18 -11.31
C ALA A 371 -20.23 -2.29 -11.77
N ILE A 372 -20.92 -2.72 -12.82
CA ILE A 372 -22.22 -2.16 -13.19
C ILE A 372 -23.24 -2.88 -12.30
N GLU A 373 -23.64 -2.27 -11.19
CA GLU A 373 -24.71 -2.83 -10.35
C GLU A 373 -26.04 -2.71 -11.09
N ARG A 374 -26.45 -3.79 -11.76
CA ARG A 374 -27.88 -4.11 -11.97
C ARG A 374 -28.26 -5.20 -10.97
N PRO A 375 -29.37 -5.08 -10.23
CA PRO A 375 -29.86 -6.18 -9.40
C PRO A 375 -30.14 -7.41 -10.29
N GLY A 376 -29.36 -8.47 -10.12
CA GLY A 376 -29.61 -9.77 -10.76
C GLY A 376 -28.70 -10.19 -11.93
N GLU A 377 -27.75 -9.36 -12.39
CA GLU A 377 -26.78 -9.76 -13.44
C GLU A 377 -25.35 -9.89 -12.90
N PRO A 378 -24.58 -10.94 -13.28
CA PRO A 378 -23.17 -11.04 -12.92
C PRO A 378 -22.37 -9.88 -13.55
N ALA A 379 -21.45 -9.29 -12.80
CA ALA A 379 -20.52 -8.30 -13.32
C ALA A 379 -19.69 -8.91 -14.46
N ALA A 380 -19.96 -8.52 -15.70
CA ALA A 380 -19.16 -8.93 -16.84
C ALA A 380 -17.74 -8.35 -16.69
N VAL A 381 -16.74 -9.23 -16.57
CA VAL A 381 -15.32 -8.83 -16.63
C VAL A 381 -15.01 -8.43 -18.07
N LEU A 382 -14.88 -7.12 -18.30
CA LEU A 382 -14.56 -6.60 -19.62
C LEU A 382 -13.05 -6.68 -19.82
N ALA A 383 -12.62 -7.45 -20.83
CA ALA A 383 -11.21 -7.59 -21.15
C ALA A 383 -10.63 -6.23 -21.58
N VAL A 384 -9.57 -5.81 -20.89
CA VAL A 384 -8.80 -4.61 -21.24
C VAL A 384 -7.91 -4.97 -22.43
N ARG A 385 -8.09 -4.27 -23.55
CA ARG A 385 -7.26 -4.46 -24.74
C ARG A 385 -6.60 -3.14 -25.08
N ASP A 386 -5.30 -3.06 -24.81
CA ASP A 386 -4.51 -1.88 -25.16
C ASP A 386 -4.18 -1.93 -26.66
N ASP A 387 -4.60 -0.91 -27.41
CA ASP A 387 -4.27 -0.75 -28.82
C ASP A 387 -3.53 0.57 -29.00
N LEU A 388 -2.20 0.50 -28.87
CA LEU A 388 -1.34 1.68 -28.91
C LEU A 388 -1.21 2.26 -30.33
N ASP A 389 -1.40 1.44 -31.36
CA ASP A 389 -1.37 1.90 -32.75
C ASP A 389 -2.62 2.72 -33.06
N LEU A 390 -3.81 2.23 -32.68
CA LEU A 390 -5.04 3.02 -32.76
C LEU A 390 -4.94 4.29 -31.91
N THR A 391 -4.34 4.22 -30.72
CA THR A 391 -4.14 5.40 -29.87
C THR A 391 -3.26 6.45 -30.57
N ALA A 392 -2.16 6.03 -31.23
CA ALA A 392 -1.30 6.93 -32.00
C ALA A 392 -2.00 7.55 -33.19
N ASP A 393 -2.73 6.74 -33.94
CA ASP A 393 -3.48 7.20 -35.10
C ASP A 393 -4.57 8.20 -34.71
N LEU A 394 -5.32 7.94 -33.63
CA LEU A 394 -6.30 8.89 -33.10
C LEU A 394 -5.66 10.20 -32.66
N LEU A 395 -4.49 10.18 -32.02
CA LEU A 395 -3.77 11.41 -31.66
C LEU A 395 -3.32 12.18 -32.91
N LEU A 396 -2.77 11.48 -33.91
CA LEU A 396 -2.39 12.08 -35.20
C LEU A 396 -3.58 12.77 -35.88
N ARG A 397 -4.74 12.10 -35.94
CA ARG A 397 -5.97 12.65 -36.50
C ARG A 397 -6.52 13.82 -35.67
N LEU A 398 -6.47 13.72 -34.34
CA LEU A 398 -6.82 14.82 -33.43
C LEU A 398 -5.97 16.07 -33.69
N ASN A 399 -4.68 15.90 -33.96
CA ASN A 399 -3.77 17.01 -34.28
C ASN A 399 -4.01 17.64 -35.66
N ARG A 400 -4.70 16.92 -36.56
CA ARG A 400 -5.07 17.36 -37.91
C ARG A 400 -6.45 18.03 -37.97
N LEU A 401 -7.21 18.03 -36.88
CA LEU A 401 -8.46 18.78 -36.82
C LEU A 401 -8.23 20.23 -37.20
N THR A 402 -9.20 20.81 -37.90
CA THR A 402 -9.19 22.22 -38.32
C THR A 402 -10.27 22.99 -37.57
N LEU A 403 -9.98 24.27 -37.31
CA LEU A 403 -10.97 25.23 -36.88
C LEU A 403 -11.91 25.58 -38.04
N ALA A 404 -12.98 26.32 -37.76
CA ALA A 404 -13.93 26.80 -38.78
C ALA A 404 -13.28 27.63 -39.90
N ASP A 405 -12.13 28.27 -39.62
CA ASP A 405 -11.35 29.05 -40.59
C ASP A 405 -10.32 28.23 -41.39
N GLY A 406 -10.33 26.90 -41.24
CA GLY A 406 -9.42 25.97 -41.92
C GLY A 406 -8.02 25.88 -41.32
N ARG A 407 -7.68 26.68 -40.30
CA ARG A 407 -6.39 26.55 -39.62
C ARG A 407 -6.36 25.27 -38.77
N PRO A 408 -5.19 24.61 -38.62
CA PRO A 408 -5.07 23.43 -37.77
C PRO A 408 -5.30 23.81 -36.30
N ILE A 409 -5.89 22.91 -35.53
CA ILE A 409 -6.24 23.12 -34.12
C ILE A 409 -5.03 23.47 -33.25
N SER A 410 -3.86 22.92 -33.60
CA SER A 410 -2.59 23.22 -32.95
C SER A 410 -2.17 24.70 -33.07
N SER A 411 -2.72 25.44 -34.03
CA SER A 411 -2.47 26.88 -34.21
C SER A 411 -3.35 27.80 -33.38
N ALA A 412 -4.50 27.32 -32.86
CA ALA A 412 -5.32 28.09 -31.92
C ALA A 412 -4.57 28.33 -30.60
N CYS A 413 -3.77 27.34 -30.21
CA CYS A 413 -3.05 27.30 -28.96
C CYS A 413 -1.58 27.63 -29.18
N GLN A 414 -1.24 28.93 -29.20
CA GLN A 414 0.14 29.38 -29.32
C GLN A 414 0.65 30.23 -28.14
N ILE A 415 1.95 30.15 -27.86
CA ILE A 415 2.76 31.09 -27.07
C ILE A 415 3.92 31.50 -27.96
N ASP A 416 3.99 32.79 -28.31
CA ASP A 416 5.13 33.37 -29.04
C ASP A 416 5.50 32.57 -30.31
N GLY A 417 4.49 32.18 -31.08
CA GLY A 417 4.61 31.39 -32.32
C GLY A 417 4.73 29.87 -32.12
N ARG A 418 4.95 29.39 -30.89
CA ARG A 418 5.04 27.95 -30.58
C ARG A 418 3.67 27.37 -30.24
N ALA A 419 3.32 26.24 -30.84
CA ALA A 419 2.06 25.52 -30.59
C ALA A 419 2.10 24.85 -29.21
N THR A 420 1.49 25.47 -28.20
CA THR A 420 1.38 24.93 -26.84
C THR A 420 0.55 23.66 -26.77
N TRP A 421 -0.22 23.37 -27.81
CA TRP A 421 -0.85 22.07 -28.00
C TRP A 421 0.15 20.91 -27.87
N SER A 422 1.39 21.09 -28.36
CA SER A 422 2.48 20.12 -28.22
C SER A 422 2.78 19.76 -26.76
N TYR A 423 2.57 20.69 -25.83
CA TYR A 423 2.94 20.49 -24.43
C TYR A 423 2.04 19.45 -23.74
N HIS A 424 0.87 19.19 -24.31
CA HIS A 424 -0.18 18.40 -23.69
C HIS A 424 -0.50 17.10 -24.43
N GLN A 425 0.26 16.75 -25.48
CA GLN A 425 0.08 15.48 -26.18
C GLN A 425 0.30 14.27 -25.25
N TYR A 426 1.25 14.36 -24.32
CA TYR A 426 1.47 13.32 -23.32
C TYR A 426 0.23 13.12 -22.44
N GLU A 427 -0.36 14.20 -21.93
CA GLU A 427 -1.57 14.13 -21.12
C GLU A 427 -2.77 13.64 -21.93
N LEU A 428 -2.98 14.13 -23.15
CA LEU A 428 -4.05 13.64 -24.03
C LEU A 428 -3.96 12.13 -24.26
N TRP A 429 -2.74 11.65 -24.54
CA TRP A 429 -2.47 10.23 -24.72
C TRP A 429 -2.83 9.40 -23.49
N TRP A 430 -2.25 9.73 -22.33
CA TRP A 430 -2.37 8.90 -21.13
C TRP A 430 -3.65 9.12 -20.33
N THR A 431 -4.32 10.26 -20.50
CA THR A 431 -5.51 10.66 -19.72
C THR A 431 -6.81 10.39 -20.46
N TYR A 432 -6.81 10.53 -21.79
CA TYR A 432 -8.03 10.40 -22.60
C TYR A 432 -7.96 9.25 -23.59
N LEU A 433 -7.04 9.33 -24.56
CA LEU A 433 -7.06 8.41 -25.72
C LEU A 433 -6.78 6.96 -25.32
N ARG A 434 -5.66 6.69 -24.65
CA ARG A 434 -5.34 5.31 -24.24
C ARG A 434 -6.38 4.75 -23.27
N PRO A 435 -6.80 5.44 -22.19
CA PRO A 435 -7.84 4.90 -21.31
C PRO A 435 -9.15 4.61 -22.04
N PHE A 436 -9.56 5.47 -22.98
CA PHE A 436 -10.72 5.22 -23.84
C PHE A 436 -10.53 3.95 -24.68
N VAL A 437 -9.44 3.87 -25.46
CA VAL A 437 -9.16 2.71 -26.33
C VAL A 437 -9.08 1.42 -25.53
N SER A 438 -8.35 1.42 -24.41
CA SER A 438 -8.18 0.27 -23.50
C SER A 438 -9.51 -0.26 -22.94
N HIS A 439 -10.53 0.59 -22.82
CA HIS A 439 -11.83 0.26 -22.19
C HIS A 439 -13.01 0.56 -23.12
N ARG A 440 -12.77 0.62 -24.43
CA ARG A 440 -13.75 1.11 -25.42
C ARG A 440 -15.08 0.37 -25.32
N ALA A 441 -15.03 -0.96 -25.31
CA ALA A 441 -16.22 -1.81 -25.20
C ALA A 441 -17.03 -1.54 -23.92
N ALA A 442 -16.36 -1.24 -22.80
CA ALA A 442 -17.01 -0.89 -21.54
C ALA A 442 -17.70 0.46 -21.62
N LEU A 443 -17.00 1.47 -22.12
CA LEU A 443 -17.52 2.84 -22.23
C LEU A 443 -18.68 2.91 -23.22
N GLU A 444 -18.57 2.22 -24.37
CA GLU A 444 -19.66 2.12 -25.35
C GLU A 444 -20.91 1.43 -24.77
N ARG A 445 -20.73 0.40 -23.93
CA ARG A 445 -21.85 -0.23 -23.22
C ARG A 445 -22.50 0.74 -22.24
N LEU A 446 -21.72 1.46 -21.42
CA LEU A 446 -22.26 2.46 -20.48
C LEU A 446 -23.07 3.54 -21.19
N LEU A 447 -22.58 4.03 -22.32
CA LEU A 447 -23.29 5.01 -23.16
C LEU A 447 -24.60 4.44 -23.73
N ARG A 448 -24.55 3.23 -24.28
CA ARG A 448 -25.73 2.52 -24.83
C ARG A 448 -26.79 2.27 -23.76
N ASP A 449 -26.36 1.92 -22.56
CA ASP A 449 -27.24 1.63 -21.42
C ASP A 449 -27.76 2.91 -20.73
N GLY A 450 -27.39 4.11 -21.20
CA GLY A 450 -27.82 5.38 -20.64
C GLY A 450 -27.33 5.62 -19.21
N VAL A 451 -26.17 5.08 -18.84
CA VAL A 451 -25.62 5.18 -17.48
C VAL A 451 -25.12 6.60 -17.22
N GLY A 452 -25.85 7.37 -16.41
CA GLY A 452 -25.46 8.73 -16.04
C GLY A 452 -24.44 8.85 -14.90
N ARG A 453 -24.19 7.78 -14.14
CA ARG A 453 -23.29 7.80 -12.97
C ARG A 453 -22.61 6.46 -12.74
N VAL A 454 -21.33 6.49 -12.38
CA VAL A 454 -20.51 5.31 -12.05
C VAL A 454 -19.73 5.54 -10.75
N ASN A 455 -19.69 4.52 -9.89
CA ASN A 455 -18.80 4.48 -8.73
C ASN A 455 -17.46 3.86 -9.16
N LEU A 456 -16.41 4.66 -9.23
CA LEU A 456 -15.09 4.20 -9.65
C LEU A 456 -14.28 3.63 -8.49
N ASP A 457 -13.76 2.41 -8.67
CA ASP A 457 -12.68 1.89 -7.84
C ASP A 457 -11.44 2.83 -7.92
N PRO A 458 -10.72 3.08 -6.82
CA PRO A 458 -9.55 3.94 -6.84
C PRO A 458 -8.47 3.57 -7.86
N SER A 459 -8.35 2.29 -8.24
CA SER A 459 -7.44 1.82 -9.29
C SER A 459 -7.87 2.23 -10.70
N LEU A 460 -9.16 2.48 -10.91
CA LEU A 460 -9.75 2.95 -12.17
C LEU A 460 -9.92 4.47 -12.24
N ASN A 461 -9.39 5.22 -11.27
CA ASN A 461 -9.45 6.69 -11.28
C ASN A 461 -8.86 7.33 -12.57
N ARG A 462 -8.02 6.60 -13.32
CA ARG A 462 -7.54 7.01 -14.64
C ARG A 462 -8.66 7.19 -15.68
N LEU A 463 -9.82 6.54 -15.51
CA LEU A 463 -10.98 6.64 -16.40
C LEU A 463 -11.86 7.86 -16.12
N ARG A 464 -11.70 8.49 -14.95
CA ARG A 464 -12.54 9.62 -14.55
C ARG A 464 -12.63 10.73 -15.61
N PRO A 465 -11.52 11.22 -16.18
CA PRO A 465 -11.60 12.31 -17.17
C PRO A 465 -12.35 11.90 -18.44
N VAL A 466 -12.25 10.63 -18.85
CA VAL A 466 -12.98 10.08 -20.00
C VAL A 466 -14.47 9.99 -19.69
N LEU A 467 -14.84 9.46 -18.52
CA LEU A 467 -16.25 9.35 -18.08
C LEU A 467 -16.90 10.73 -17.95
N GLU A 468 -16.21 11.68 -17.32
CA GLU A 468 -16.70 13.05 -17.15
C GLU A 468 -16.86 13.74 -18.52
N ALA A 469 -15.93 13.54 -19.46
CA ALA A 469 -16.06 14.05 -20.83
C ALA A 469 -17.23 13.40 -21.61
N LEU A 470 -17.56 12.16 -21.29
CA LEU A 470 -18.73 11.45 -21.83
C LEU A 470 -20.05 11.82 -21.15
N GLY A 471 -20.03 12.76 -20.19
CA GLY A 471 -21.23 13.16 -19.43
C GLY A 471 -21.66 12.15 -18.35
N ILE A 472 -20.79 11.20 -18.00
CA ILE A 472 -21.03 10.20 -16.96
C ILE A 472 -20.39 10.69 -15.65
N GLU A 473 -21.23 10.92 -14.63
CA GLU A 473 -20.74 11.35 -13.32
C GLU A 473 -19.93 10.23 -12.65
N ALA A 474 -18.63 10.46 -12.46
CA ALA A 474 -17.79 9.56 -11.68
C ALA A 474 -17.81 10.00 -10.20
N SER A 475 -18.47 9.25 -9.32
CA SER A 475 -18.56 9.60 -7.90
C SER A 475 -17.14 9.78 -7.30
N PRO A 476 -16.89 10.83 -6.48
CA PRO A 476 -15.55 11.14 -6.00
C PRO A 476 -15.04 10.11 -4.99
N ALA A 477 -13.78 9.72 -5.14
CA ALA A 477 -13.02 9.11 -4.04
C ALA A 477 -12.65 10.22 -3.05
N ALA A 478 -13.47 10.38 -2.00
CA ALA A 478 -13.33 11.33 -0.89
C ALA A 478 -13.37 12.83 -1.29
N LEU A 479 -14.28 13.58 -0.64
CA LEU A 479 -14.29 15.04 -0.69
C LEU A 479 -12.91 15.57 -0.30
N GLU A 480 -12.38 16.47 -1.13
CA GLU A 480 -11.13 17.15 -0.85
C GLU A 480 -11.27 17.96 0.44
N SER A 481 -10.66 17.48 1.52
CA SER A 481 -10.76 18.10 2.83
C SER A 481 -10.31 19.57 2.81
N TRP A 482 -10.84 20.39 3.73
CA TRP A 482 -10.35 21.76 3.94
C TRP A 482 -8.83 21.80 4.19
N ARG A 483 -8.27 20.75 4.80
CA ARG A 483 -6.82 20.60 5.01
C ARG A 483 -6.04 20.56 3.70
N SER A 484 -6.54 19.86 2.67
CA SER A 484 -5.91 19.85 1.34
C SER A 484 -5.94 21.23 0.68
N ARG A 485 -7.02 22.01 0.85
CA ARG A 485 -7.09 23.39 0.34
C ARG A 485 -6.05 24.29 1.01
N LEU A 486 -6.00 24.29 2.35
CA LEU A 486 -4.98 25.04 3.10
C LEU A 486 -3.57 24.59 2.72
N TRP A 487 -3.36 23.29 2.55
CA TRP A 487 -2.07 22.74 2.18
C TRP A 487 -1.62 23.18 0.78
N ARG A 488 -2.54 23.27 -0.18
CA ARG A 488 -2.24 23.84 -1.52
C ARG A 488 -1.86 25.31 -1.42
N ALA A 489 -2.58 26.11 -0.64
CA ALA A 489 -2.23 27.51 -0.41
C ALA A 489 -0.85 27.66 0.23
N ALA A 490 -0.53 26.85 1.25
CA ALA A 490 0.78 26.82 1.88
C ALA A 490 1.89 26.43 0.89
N CYS A 491 1.66 25.40 0.05
CA CYS A 491 2.61 25.03 -0.99
C CYS A 491 2.82 26.17 -1.99
N ALA A 492 1.76 26.86 -2.43
CA ALA A 492 1.87 27.99 -3.36
C ALA A 492 2.70 29.14 -2.76
N ALA A 493 2.43 29.53 -1.51
CA ALA A 493 3.22 30.55 -0.80
C ALA A 493 4.69 30.16 -0.69
N LEU A 494 4.97 28.91 -0.30
CA LEU A 494 6.33 28.38 -0.17
C LEU A 494 7.05 28.32 -1.52
N THR A 495 6.34 28.04 -2.60
CA THR A 495 6.94 28.07 -3.96
C THR A 495 7.36 29.50 -4.33
N GLY A 496 6.57 30.51 -3.94
CA GLY A 496 6.94 31.93 -4.09
C GLY A 496 8.20 32.31 -3.29
N VAL A 497 8.29 31.90 -2.03
CA VAL A 497 9.50 32.09 -1.20
C VAL A 497 10.70 31.36 -1.81
N SER A 498 10.50 30.13 -2.29
CA SER A 498 11.54 29.33 -2.95
C SER A 498 12.07 30.02 -4.22
N ALA A 499 11.20 30.66 -5.01
CA ALA A 499 11.60 31.41 -6.19
C ALA A 499 12.47 32.62 -5.84
N ALA A 500 12.10 33.39 -4.80
CA ALA A 500 12.91 34.52 -4.34
C ALA A 500 14.29 34.06 -3.83
N ALA A 501 14.32 33.04 -2.98
CA ALA A 501 15.57 32.44 -2.48
C ALA A 501 16.44 31.87 -3.61
N PHE A 502 15.82 31.24 -4.61
CA PHE A 502 16.47 30.75 -5.82
C PHE A 502 17.14 31.89 -6.59
N ILE A 503 16.43 33.00 -6.86
CA ILE A 503 16.99 34.16 -7.58
C ILE A 503 18.16 34.77 -6.83
N LEU A 504 17.99 35.03 -5.52
CA LEU A 504 19.03 35.62 -4.68
C LEU A 504 20.28 34.76 -4.66
N ARG A 505 20.12 33.45 -4.47
CA ARG A 505 21.23 32.49 -4.46
C ARG A 505 21.90 32.37 -5.83
N ALA A 506 21.13 32.26 -6.91
CA ALA A 506 21.67 32.15 -8.27
C ALA A 506 22.53 33.38 -8.61
N ARG A 507 22.06 34.59 -8.26
CA ARG A 507 22.83 35.82 -8.42
C ARG A 507 24.07 35.87 -7.53
N ALA A 508 23.94 35.54 -6.25
CA ALA A 508 25.05 35.60 -5.29
C ALA A 508 26.18 34.62 -5.64
N LEU A 509 25.85 33.47 -6.23
CA LEU A 509 26.82 32.45 -6.63
C LEU A 509 27.27 32.58 -8.10
N GLY A 510 26.75 33.57 -8.85
CA GLY A 510 27.06 33.71 -10.28
C GLY A 510 26.66 32.49 -11.11
N CYS A 511 25.54 31.84 -10.80
CA CYS A 511 25.08 30.65 -11.52
C CYS A 511 24.68 30.99 -12.96
N ARG A 512 25.49 30.60 -13.94
CA ARG A 512 25.18 30.72 -15.38
C ARG A 512 24.44 29.50 -15.93
N VAL A 513 24.49 28.37 -15.22
CA VAL A 513 23.85 27.10 -15.62
C VAL A 513 22.62 26.81 -14.76
N LEU A 514 21.50 26.48 -15.42
CA LEU A 514 20.29 25.96 -14.79
C LEU A 514 20.16 24.46 -15.10
N VAL A 515 20.04 23.64 -14.06
CA VAL A 515 19.81 22.19 -14.19
C VAL A 515 18.34 21.86 -13.93
N PHE A 516 17.65 21.31 -14.92
CA PHE A 516 16.26 20.86 -14.81
C PHE A 516 16.15 19.35 -14.61
N THR A 517 15.44 18.94 -13.56
CA THR A 517 15.24 17.51 -13.26
C THR A 517 13.96 17.25 -12.47
N ARG A 518 13.64 15.98 -12.21
CA ARG A 518 12.53 15.64 -11.31
C ARG A 518 12.93 15.89 -9.86
N ASP A 519 11.95 16.07 -8.99
CA ASP A 519 12.17 16.11 -7.55
C ASP A 519 12.47 14.70 -6.99
N GLN A 520 13.54 14.08 -7.49
CA GLN A 520 14.14 12.87 -6.97
C GLN A 520 15.47 13.23 -6.32
N LEU A 521 15.79 12.54 -5.23
CA LEU A 521 17.04 12.73 -4.51
C LEU A 521 17.56 11.35 -4.19
N ASP A 522 18.72 11.01 -4.75
CA ASP A 522 19.52 9.90 -4.30
C ASP A 522 20.36 10.36 -3.11
N ASP A 523 20.23 9.69 -1.96
CA ASP A 523 20.88 10.10 -0.72
C ASP A 523 22.42 10.08 -0.81
N ARG A 524 22.98 9.22 -1.67
CA ARG A 524 24.43 9.11 -1.86
C ARG A 524 24.95 10.22 -2.77
N LEU A 525 24.22 10.54 -3.84
CA LEU A 525 24.66 11.49 -4.86
C LEU A 525 24.24 12.94 -4.56
N GLY A 526 23.25 13.13 -3.69
CA GLY A 526 22.67 14.44 -3.39
C GLY A 526 22.05 15.11 -4.63
N CYS A 527 21.60 14.33 -5.60
CA CYS A 527 20.97 14.80 -6.84
C CYS A 527 20.07 13.70 -7.46
N ASP A 528 19.41 14.00 -8.58
CA ASP A 528 18.73 12.96 -9.36
C ASP A 528 19.78 12.08 -10.05
N LYS A 529 19.75 10.77 -9.77
CA LYS A 529 20.70 9.80 -10.32
C LYS A 529 20.76 9.79 -11.85
N ARG A 530 19.70 10.22 -12.54
CA ARG A 530 19.67 10.29 -14.02
C ARG A 530 20.52 11.42 -14.58
N LEU A 531 20.88 12.40 -13.76
CA LEU A 531 21.79 13.48 -14.13
C LEU A 531 23.09 13.42 -13.33
N ALA A 532 23.39 12.30 -12.66
CA ALA A 532 24.55 12.18 -11.78
C ALA A 532 25.84 12.65 -12.47
N GLU A 533 26.05 12.24 -13.72
CA GLU A 533 27.20 12.63 -14.54
C GLU A 533 27.20 14.13 -14.90
N VAL A 534 26.05 14.74 -15.14
CA VAL A 534 25.94 16.20 -15.33
C VAL A 534 26.35 16.93 -14.04
N TYR A 535 25.82 16.51 -12.89
CA TYR A 535 26.17 17.11 -11.60
C TYR A 535 27.63 16.90 -11.23
N ALA A 536 28.19 15.73 -11.54
CA ALA A 536 29.60 15.42 -11.31
C ALA A 536 30.49 16.31 -12.18
N PHE A 537 30.17 16.43 -13.47
CA PHE A 537 30.86 17.28 -14.42
C PHE A 537 30.87 18.76 -13.98
N LEU A 538 29.71 19.32 -13.63
CA LEU A 538 29.61 20.72 -13.21
C LEU A 538 30.43 20.98 -11.93
N ARG A 539 30.44 20.04 -10.98
CA ARG A 539 31.24 20.15 -9.76
C ARG A 539 32.73 20.02 -10.02
N GLU A 540 33.14 19.08 -10.87
CA GLU A 540 34.54 18.88 -11.27
C GLU A 540 35.11 20.14 -11.94
N LYS A 541 34.32 20.79 -12.80
CA LYS A 541 34.69 22.04 -13.47
C LYS A 541 34.43 23.29 -12.64
N SER A 542 34.00 23.15 -11.38
CA SER A 542 33.67 24.25 -10.48
C SER A 542 32.68 25.26 -11.07
N VAL A 543 31.74 24.79 -11.89
CA VAL A 543 30.72 25.62 -12.55
C VAL A 543 29.56 25.83 -11.58
N PRO A 544 29.26 27.07 -11.14
CA PRO A 544 28.11 27.32 -10.30
C PRO A 544 26.81 27.08 -11.08
N PHE A 545 25.90 26.31 -10.50
CA PHE A 545 24.62 25.98 -11.10
C PHE A 545 23.46 26.15 -10.11
N ALA A 546 22.27 26.38 -10.65
CA ALA A 546 21.02 26.36 -9.90
C ALA A 546 20.13 25.19 -10.36
N GLU A 547 19.16 24.79 -9.56
CA GLU A 547 18.27 23.67 -9.85
C GLU A 547 16.84 24.14 -10.09
N CYS A 548 16.21 23.62 -11.14
CA CYS A 548 14.78 23.69 -11.36
C CYS A 548 14.18 22.28 -11.29
N LEU A 549 13.14 22.10 -10.46
CA LEU A 549 12.61 20.78 -10.15
C LEU A 549 11.14 20.64 -10.57
N SER A 550 10.83 19.55 -11.27
CA SER A 550 9.45 19.08 -11.42
C SER A 550 9.05 18.27 -10.17
N GLY A 551 8.31 18.95 -9.28
CA GLY A 551 8.01 18.46 -7.94
C GLY A 551 6.60 17.89 -7.74
N ARG A 552 6.50 16.87 -6.89
CA ARG A 552 5.24 16.55 -6.21
C ARG A 552 5.00 17.61 -5.15
N SER A 553 3.76 18.03 -4.94
CA SER A 553 3.44 18.95 -3.84
C SER A 553 3.46 18.22 -2.49
N GLY A 554 3.72 18.97 -1.43
CA GLY A 554 3.51 18.54 -0.05
C GLY A 554 4.74 18.03 0.71
N ARG A 555 4.51 17.24 1.76
CA ARG A 555 5.56 16.92 2.76
C ARG A 555 6.85 16.34 2.15
N PRO A 556 6.80 15.41 1.18
CA PRO A 556 8.01 14.90 0.55
C PRO A 556 8.83 15.98 -0.18
N MET A 557 8.17 16.98 -0.76
CA MET A 557 8.83 18.13 -1.42
C MET A 557 9.70 18.88 -0.43
N PHE A 558 9.16 19.20 0.74
CA PHE A 558 9.87 19.94 1.79
C PHE A 558 11.04 19.16 2.36
N ALA A 559 10.84 17.87 2.66
CA ALA A 559 11.91 17.01 3.14
C ALA A 559 13.07 16.96 2.15
N ARG A 560 12.77 16.86 0.84
CA ARG A 560 13.78 16.84 -0.22
C ARG A 560 14.43 18.20 -0.45
N ALA A 561 13.67 19.30 -0.37
CA ALA A 561 14.22 20.66 -0.44
C ALA A 561 15.28 20.88 0.66
N LEU A 562 14.94 20.51 1.90
CA LEU A 562 15.85 20.59 3.04
C LEU A 562 17.07 19.67 2.87
N ALA A 563 16.86 18.42 2.44
CA ALA A 563 17.93 17.45 2.25
C ALA A 563 18.94 17.87 1.18
N ARG A 564 18.51 18.60 0.14
CA ARG A 564 19.42 19.11 -0.90
C ARG A 564 20.40 20.17 -0.41
N ARG A 565 20.07 20.92 0.66
CA ARG A 565 20.84 22.10 1.12
C ARG A 565 21.04 23.18 0.03
N ARG A 566 20.17 23.16 -0.98
CA ARG A 566 20.10 24.10 -2.10
C ARG A 566 18.72 24.74 -2.13
N ALA A 567 18.59 25.95 -2.69
CA ALA A 567 17.29 26.59 -2.90
C ALA A 567 16.85 26.35 -4.35
N PRO A 568 16.14 25.24 -4.67
CA PRO A 568 15.68 24.97 -6.02
C PRO A 568 14.47 25.83 -6.38
N LEU A 569 14.26 26.04 -7.68
CA LEU A 569 13.00 26.54 -8.22
C LEU A 569 12.05 25.36 -8.47
N TYR A 570 10.95 25.29 -7.73
CA TYR A 570 9.90 24.30 -7.97
C TYR A 570 8.92 24.82 -9.03
N MET A 571 8.68 24.07 -10.11
CA MET A 571 7.87 24.57 -11.24
C MET A 571 6.36 24.59 -10.97
N ARG A 572 5.89 24.02 -9.86
CA ARG A 572 4.46 23.79 -9.62
C ARG A 572 3.80 24.99 -8.94
N PHE A 573 3.61 26.07 -9.71
CA PHE A 573 2.76 27.21 -9.34
C PHE A 573 1.37 27.03 -9.97
N ASP A 574 0.54 26.16 -9.39
CA ASP A 574 -0.83 26.01 -9.88
C ASP A 574 -1.67 27.19 -9.35
N SER A 575 -1.84 28.23 -10.18
CA SER A 575 -2.86 29.25 -9.92
C SER A 575 -4.25 28.64 -10.16
N PRO A 576 -5.19 28.73 -9.19
CA PRO A 576 -6.51 28.13 -9.29
C PRO A 576 -7.43 28.80 -10.33
N ALA A 577 -7.05 29.95 -10.89
CA ALA A 577 -7.86 30.65 -11.88
C ALA A 577 -7.79 29.94 -13.25
N SER A 578 -8.77 29.10 -13.57
CA SER A 578 -9.02 28.69 -14.96
C SER A 578 -9.58 29.89 -15.72
N LEU A 579 -8.87 30.34 -16.75
CA LEU A 579 -9.48 31.20 -17.77
C LEU A 579 -9.93 30.22 -18.85
N ARG A 580 -11.22 29.89 -18.83
CA ARG A 580 -11.83 29.12 -19.92
C ARG A 580 -12.23 30.13 -20.99
N ASP A 581 -11.48 30.17 -22.07
CA ASP A 581 -11.95 30.79 -23.30
C ASP A 581 -12.42 29.65 -24.22
N GLU A 582 -13.64 29.17 -23.99
CA GLU A 582 -14.22 28.06 -24.76
C GLU A 582 -14.46 28.47 -26.23
N GLY A 583 -14.36 29.76 -26.55
CA GLY A 583 -14.52 30.28 -27.91
C GLY A 583 -13.40 29.91 -28.88
N GLU A 584 -12.18 29.63 -28.39
CA GLU A 584 -11.01 29.35 -29.27
C GLU A 584 -11.20 28.09 -30.15
N PHE A 585 -12.08 27.15 -29.77
CA PHE A 585 -12.36 25.92 -30.52
C PHE A 585 -13.81 25.83 -31.04
N ALA A 586 -14.55 26.93 -31.01
CA ALA A 586 -15.89 26.98 -31.59
C ALA A 586 -15.81 26.66 -33.10
N GLY A 587 -16.58 25.67 -33.55
CA GLY A 587 -16.62 25.25 -34.95
C GLY A 587 -15.55 24.24 -35.37
N CYS A 588 -14.77 23.67 -34.44
CA CYS A 588 -13.98 22.46 -34.74
C CYS A 588 -14.94 21.30 -35.06
N ASP A 589 -14.76 20.66 -36.22
CA ASP A 589 -15.59 19.52 -36.65
C ASP A 589 -14.99 18.19 -36.18
N PRO A 590 -15.62 17.47 -35.23
CA PRO A 590 -15.15 16.17 -34.76
C PRO A 590 -15.42 15.02 -35.75
N SER A 591 -16.12 15.26 -36.86
CA SER A 591 -16.56 14.20 -37.81
C SER A 591 -15.43 13.34 -38.37
N SER A 592 -14.21 13.86 -38.43
CA SER A 592 -13.01 13.12 -38.88
C SER A 592 -12.48 12.09 -37.87
N LEU A 593 -13.09 12.02 -36.68
CA LEU A 593 -12.78 11.06 -35.61
C LEU A 593 -14.01 10.20 -35.27
N PRO A 594 -14.56 9.42 -36.22
CA PRO A 594 -15.80 8.66 -36.02
C PRO A 594 -15.71 7.60 -34.90
N GLU A 595 -14.51 7.18 -34.51
CA GLU A 595 -14.27 6.23 -33.42
C GLU A 595 -14.40 6.85 -32.03
N LEU A 596 -14.39 8.18 -31.93
CA LEU A 596 -14.50 8.92 -30.67
C LEU A 596 -15.88 9.56 -30.57
N PRO A 597 -16.61 9.35 -29.46
CA PRO A 597 -17.83 10.09 -29.21
C PRO A 597 -17.56 11.60 -29.21
N GLU A 598 -18.40 12.38 -29.89
CA GLU A 598 -18.26 13.84 -29.94
C GLU A 598 -18.08 14.50 -28.55
N PRO A 599 -18.83 14.11 -27.49
CA PRO A 599 -18.61 14.65 -26.14
C PRO A 599 -17.18 14.42 -25.63
N LEU A 600 -16.59 13.27 -25.94
CA LEU A 600 -15.21 12.96 -25.57
C LEU A 600 -14.23 13.88 -26.29
N VAL A 601 -14.41 14.10 -27.59
CA VAL A 601 -13.57 15.03 -28.37
C VAL A 601 -13.67 16.44 -27.77
N ARG A 602 -14.89 16.94 -27.55
CA ARG A 602 -15.11 18.26 -26.94
C ARG A 602 -14.48 18.37 -25.55
N GLY A 603 -14.59 17.32 -24.73
CA GLY A 603 -13.94 17.26 -23.41
C GLY A 603 -12.41 17.30 -23.48
N MET A 604 -11.81 16.64 -24.47
CA MET A 604 -10.36 16.73 -24.74
C MET A 604 -9.96 18.14 -25.16
N LEU A 605 -10.71 18.80 -26.05
CA LEU A 605 -10.43 20.17 -26.48
C LEU A 605 -10.50 21.15 -25.30
N ALA A 606 -11.56 21.06 -24.50
CA ALA A 606 -11.74 21.88 -23.30
C ALA A 606 -10.61 21.66 -22.27
N PHE A 607 -10.16 20.41 -22.10
CA PHE A 607 -8.98 20.09 -21.30
C PHE A 607 -7.74 20.81 -21.80
N VAL A 608 -7.48 20.79 -23.12
CA VAL A 608 -6.31 21.48 -23.69
C VAL A 608 -6.40 22.98 -23.53
N VAL A 609 -7.55 23.64 -23.76
CA VAL A 609 -7.72 25.09 -23.51
C VAL A 609 -7.27 25.46 -22.10
N ASP A 610 -7.82 24.77 -21.10
CA ASP A 610 -7.51 25.05 -19.70
C ASP A 610 -6.01 24.89 -19.42
N ARG A 611 -5.40 23.84 -19.96
CA ARG A 611 -3.97 23.57 -19.80
C ARG A 611 -3.10 24.60 -20.48
N VAL A 612 -3.42 25.00 -21.71
CA VAL A 612 -2.71 26.04 -22.45
C VAL A 612 -2.77 27.38 -21.71
N GLY A 613 -3.93 27.75 -21.15
CA GLY A 613 -4.05 28.94 -20.31
C GLY A 613 -3.12 28.91 -19.10
N ARG A 614 -2.96 27.74 -18.46
CA ARG A 614 -2.01 27.54 -17.34
C ARG A 614 -0.56 27.61 -17.82
N SER A 615 -0.23 26.95 -18.93
CA SER A 615 1.12 26.94 -19.51
C SER A 615 1.55 28.34 -19.97
N ARG A 616 0.64 29.14 -20.55
CA ARG A 616 0.85 30.58 -20.85
C ARG A 616 1.30 31.35 -19.62
N ARG A 617 0.56 31.24 -18.51
CA ARG A 617 0.92 31.93 -17.25
C ARG A 617 2.23 31.43 -16.66
N ARG A 618 2.44 30.11 -16.66
CA ARG A 618 3.67 29.49 -16.14
C ARG A 618 4.89 29.92 -16.93
N THR A 619 4.83 29.88 -18.26
CA THR A 619 5.91 30.32 -19.15
C THR A 619 6.27 31.78 -18.90
N ARG A 620 5.27 32.68 -18.78
CA ARG A 620 5.51 34.09 -18.44
C ARG A 620 6.15 34.28 -17.05
N ALA A 621 5.69 33.54 -16.05
CA ALA A 621 6.26 33.59 -14.70
C ALA A 621 7.71 33.09 -14.69
N LEU A 622 7.99 31.97 -15.37
CA LEU A 622 9.34 31.43 -15.53
C LEU A 622 10.24 32.42 -16.27
N ARG A 623 9.78 33.02 -17.37
CA ARG A 623 10.51 34.06 -18.10
C ARG A 623 10.94 35.21 -17.19
N ARG A 624 10.02 35.71 -16.34
CA ARG A 624 10.35 36.75 -15.34
C ARG A 624 11.40 36.26 -14.35
N ILE A 625 11.23 35.07 -13.77
CA ILE A 625 12.16 34.50 -12.78
C ILE A 625 13.56 34.30 -13.39
N LEU A 626 13.63 33.70 -14.58
CA LEU A 626 14.88 33.41 -15.28
C LEU A 626 15.60 34.68 -15.74
N SER A 627 14.86 35.68 -16.24
CA SER A 627 15.44 36.98 -16.64
C SER A 627 16.13 37.70 -15.48
N MET A 628 15.64 37.50 -14.25
CA MET A 628 16.30 38.03 -13.06
C MET A 628 17.59 37.25 -12.76
N ALA A 629 17.60 35.93 -12.89
CA ALA A 629 18.72 35.10 -12.48
C ALA A 629 19.92 35.08 -13.46
N ARG A 630 19.81 35.63 -14.69
CA ARG A 630 20.89 35.72 -15.69
C ARG A 630 21.54 34.39 -16.08
N PHE A 631 20.73 33.33 -16.22
CA PHE A 631 21.21 32.07 -16.78
C PHE A 631 21.50 32.19 -18.27
N GLU A 632 22.42 31.37 -18.75
CA GLU A 632 22.80 31.29 -20.18
C GLU A 632 22.56 29.90 -20.76
N VAL A 633 22.61 28.87 -19.91
CA VAL A 633 22.41 27.48 -20.34
C VAL A 633 21.39 26.79 -19.44
N LEU A 634 20.43 26.11 -20.06
CA LEU A 634 19.57 25.12 -19.43
C LEU A 634 20.07 23.73 -19.80
N ILE A 635 20.39 22.89 -18.82
CA ILE A 635 20.66 21.47 -19.00
C ILE A 635 19.55 20.69 -18.31
N GLY A 636 18.88 19.76 -18.97
CA GLY A 636 17.78 19.04 -18.34
C GLY A 636 17.52 17.65 -18.87
N LEU A 637 16.72 16.89 -18.11
CA LEU A 637 16.13 15.67 -18.63
C LEU A 637 15.16 16.00 -19.77
N ASP A 638 15.13 15.14 -20.78
CA ASP A 638 14.08 15.16 -21.81
C ASP A 638 12.74 14.69 -21.22
N ASP A 639 12.09 15.55 -20.44
CA ASP A 639 10.82 15.25 -19.78
C ASP A 639 9.71 16.21 -20.27
N PRO A 640 8.94 15.83 -21.31
CA PRO A 640 7.96 16.70 -21.94
C PRO A 640 6.77 16.99 -21.02
N TRP A 641 6.54 16.17 -19.99
CA TRP A 641 5.40 16.32 -19.10
C TRP A 641 5.47 17.61 -18.27
N THR A 642 6.68 18.09 -17.97
CA THR A 642 6.85 19.25 -17.09
C THR A 642 7.88 20.24 -17.59
N GLY A 643 8.80 19.83 -18.47
CA GLY A 643 9.89 20.68 -18.93
C GLY A 643 9.50 21.71 -20.01
N ASN A 644 8.40 21.51 -20.74
CA ASN A 644 8.11 22.30 -21.94
C ASN A 644 7.90 23.80 -21.67
N GLU A 645 7.25 24.18 -20.56
CA GLU A 645 7.09 25.61 -20.23
C GLU A 645 8.41 26.27 -19.80
N LEU A 646 9.29 25.51 -19.14
CA LEU A 646 10.62 25.99 -18.77
C LEU A 646 11.49 26.14 -20.01
N LEU A 647 11.49 25.13 -20.88
CA LEU A 647 12.23 25.12 -22.13
C LEU A 647 11.79 26.29 -23.04
N ALA A 648 10.49 26.49 -23.21
CA ALA A 648 9.95 27.63 -23.95
C ALA A 648 10.41 28.98 -23.36
N ALA A 649 10.30 29.14 -22.04
CA ALA A 649 10.70 30.36 -21.35
C ALA A 649 12.22 30.63 -21.43
N SER A 650 13.04 29.58 -21.40
CA SER A 650 14.48 29.65 -21.57
C SER A 650 14.85 30.11 -22.98
N GLN A 651 14.24 29.53 -24.01
CA GLN A 651 14.48 29.90 -25.40
C GLN A 651 14.04 31.34 -25.71
N ASP A 652 12.94 31.82 -25.11
CA ASP A 652 12.51 33.23 -25.26
C ASP A 652 13.52 34.23 -24.70
N LEU A 653 14.37 33.79 -23.77
CA LEU A 653 15.44 34.59 -23.18
C LEU A 653 16.79 34.34 -23.85
N GLY A 654 16.84 33.54 -24.92
CA GLY A 654 18.07 33.21 -25.64
C GLY A 654 19.01 32.27 -24.88
N LEU A 655 18.52 31.53 -23.86
CA LEU A 655 19.33 30.51 -23.21
C LEU A 655 19.55 29.36 -24.18
N ARG A 656 20.78 28.86 -24.25
CA ARG A 656 21.08 27.59 -24.91
C ARG A 656 20.49 26.45 -24.09
N THR A 657 19.85 25.49 -24.74
CA THR A 657 19.14 24.40 -24.09
C THR A 657 19.68 23.04 -24.50
N ILE A 658 20.08 22.25 -23.51
CA ILE A 658 20.70 20.94 -23.67
C ILE A 658 19.86 19.88 -22.94
N GLY A 659 19.24 18.99 -23.70
CA GLY A 659 18.51 17.84 -23.18
C GLY A 659 19.45 16.64 -22.99
N VAL A 660 19.16 15.80 -22.02
CA VAL A 660 19.82 14.50 -21.83
C VAL A 660 18.75 13.42 -21.84
N GLN A 661 18.88 12.48 -22.78
CA GLN A 661 18.00 11.32 -22.90
C GLN A 661 18.02 10.52 -21.59
N HIS A 662 16.86 10.32 -20.98
CA HIS A 662 16.74 9.57 -19.73
C HIS A 662 16.12 8.18 -19.85
N GLY A 663 15.56 7.84 -20.99
CA GLY A 663 14.87 6.58 -21.24
C GLY A 663 14.86 6.22 -22.71
N MET A 664 14.16 5.14 -23.05
CA MET A 664 13.98 4.74 -24.43
C MET A 664 13.00 5.64 -25.17
N TYR A 665 13.10 5.63 -26.51
CA TYR A 665 12.10 6.18 -27.40
C TYR A 665 11.35 5.08 -28.12
N SER A 666 10.09 5.33 -28.44
CA SER A 666 9.27 4.45 -29.26
C SER A 666 8.23 5.27 -29.98
N ARG A 667 7.62 4.70 -31.03
CA ARG A 667 6.50 5.29 -31.77
C ARG A 667 5.24 5.54 -30.94
N TYR A 668 5.27 5.36 -29.61
CA TYR A 668 4.17 5.63 -28.67
C TYR A 668 4.52 6.70 -27.63
N HIS A 669 5.70 7.32 -27.70
CA HIS A 669 6.13 8.39 -26.79
C HIS A 669 5.60 9.76 -27.21
N ALA A 670 4.28 9.95 -27.20
CA ALA A 670 3.61 11.13 -27.76
C ALA A 670 4.23 12.49 -27.38
N GLY A 671 4.52 12.71 -26.10
CA GLY A 671 5.11 13.98 -25.64
C GLY A 671 6.51 14.29 -26.18
N TRP A 672 7.27 13.27 -26.60
CA TRP A 672 8.62 13.44 -27.19
C TRP A 672 8.58 13.54 -28.71
N LEU A 673 7.58 12.92 -29.34
CA LEU A 673 7.48 12.83 -30.79
C LEU A 673 6.69 13.99 -31.40
N ASN A 674 5.76 14.58 -30.65
CA ASN A 674 4.92 15.71 -31.07
C ASN A 674 4.27 15.52 -32.44
N TYR A 675 3.55 14.39 -32.56
CA TYR A 675 2.95 13.92 -33.80
C TYR A 675 2.19 15.01 -34.54
N GLY A 676 2.48 15.16 -35.83
CA GLY A 676 1.74 16.07 -36.71
C GLY A 676 1.91 17.56 -36.41
N ILE A 677 2.81 17.94 -35.48
CA ILE A 677 3.12 19.36 -35.21
C ILE A 677 4.43 19.72 -35.92
N PRO A 678 4.43 20.74 -36.79
CA PRO A 678 5.65 21.22 -37.44
C PRO A 678 6.77 21.57 -36.46
N ARG A 679 8.02 21.37 -36.88
CA ARG A 679 9.22 21.58 -36.05
C ARG A 679 9.37 23.03 -35.58
N ASP A 680 9.13 23.98 -36.47
CA ASP A 680 9.19 25.43 -36.24
C ASP A 680 8.15 25.91 -35.21
N ARG A 681 7.10 25.11 -34.98
CA ARG A 681 6.04 25.37 -34.00
C ARG A 681 6.18 24.55 -32.72
N SER A 682 7.14 23.64 -32.69
CA SER A 682 7.37 22.73 -31.57
C SER A 682 8.34 23.31 -30.55
N VAL A 683 8.26 22.85 -29.30
CA VAL A 683 9.29 23.11 -28.29
C VAL A 683 10.19 21.90 -28.15
N ALA A 684 11.48 22.11 -28.38
CA ALA A 684 12.52 21.09 -28.35
C ALA A 684 13.82 21.69 -27.83
N PHE A 685 14.71 20.87 -27.29
CA PHE A 685 16.06 21.32 -26.93
C PHE A 685 16.85 21.70 -28.18
N ASP A 686 17.70 22.72 -28.06
CA ASP A 686 18.63 23.12 -29.12
C ASP A 686 19.63 21.98 -29.39
N THR A 687 19.98 21.23 -28.34
CA THR A 687 20.77 20.00 -28.44
C THR A 687 20.21 18.94 -27.50
N LEU A 688 19.76 17.81 -28.03
CA LEU A 688 19.39 16.63 -27.24
C LEU A 688 20.51 15.59 -27.33
N LEU A 689 21.15 15.33 -26.19
CA LEU A 689 22.18 14.30 -26.04
C LEU A 689 21.51 12.93 -25.87
N VAL A 690 21.65 12.09 -26.90
CA VAL A 690 21.17 10.70 -26.90
C VAL A 690 22.30 9.72 -26.64
N TRP A 691 21.99 8.48 -26.23
CA TRP A 691 23.01 7.55 -25.77
C TRP A 691 23.92 7.04 -26.89
N ASN A 692 23.35 6.77 -28.06
CA ASN A 692 24.02 6.16 -29.22
C ASN A 692 23.29 6.53 -30.53
N ASP A 693 23.86 6.11 -31.66
CA ASP A 693 23.28 6.37 -32.99
C ASP A 693 21.90 5.72 -33.16
N TYR A 694 21.67 4.55 -32.56
CA TYR A 694 20.35 3.89 -32.59
C TYR A 694 19.23 4.80 -32.05
N TRP A 695 19.40 5.41 -30.88
CA TRP A 695 18.37 6.29 -30.34
C TRP A 695 18.19 7.58 -31.14
N LYS A 696 19.28 8.06 -31.76
CA LYS A 696 19.22 9.17 -32.70
C LYS A 696 18.31 8.82 -33.89
N GLU A 697 18.55 7.67 -34.52
CA GLU A 697 17.75 7.17 -35.65
C GLU A 697 16.27 7.02 -35.26
N ILE A 698 15.98 6.44 -34.09
CA ILE A 698 14.59 6.27 -33.62
C ILE A 698 13.89 7.62 -33.41
N LEU A 699 14.58 8.62 -32.83
CA LEU A 699 14.03 9.96 -32.70
C LEU A 699 13.77 10.61 -34.06
N GLU A 700 14.75 10.57 -34.96
CA GLU A 700 14.62 11.18 -36.29
C GLU A 700 13.56 10.48 -37.14
N ARG A 701 13.33 9.18 -36.92
CA ARG A 701 12.29 8.38 -37.59
C ARG A 701 10.88 8.78 -37.18
N TYR A 702 10.65 9.10 -35.90
CA TYR A 702 9.29 9.26 -35.36
C TYR A 702 8.96 10.66 -34.84
N SER A 703 9.95 11.49 -34.52
CA SER A 703 9.73 12.82 -33.96
C SER A 703 9.65 13.86 -35.07
N SER A 704 8.69 14.78 -34.95
CA SER A 704 8.64 15.99 -35.77
C SER A 704 9.63 17.07 -35.28
N GLN A 705 10.15 16.93 -34.06
CA GLN A 705 10.93 17.97 -33.38
C GLN A 705 12.43 17.78 -33.50
N TYR A 706 12.85 16.52 -33.51
CA TYR A 706 14.25 16.13 -33.51
C TYR A 706 14.62 15.60 -34.89
N GLY A 707 15.58 16.26 -35.53
CA GLY A 707 16.03 16.03 -36.90
C GLY A 707 17.03 17.10 -37.32
N GLY A 708 17.79 16.88 -38.39
CA GLY A 708 18.70 17.89 -38.93
C GLY A 708 19.74 18.40 -37.93
N GLY A 709 20.28 17.52 -37.07
CA GLY A 709 21.45 17.80 -36.24
C GLY A 709 21.20 18.25 -34.80
N ASN A 710 19.96 18.48 -34.35
CA ASN A 710 19.70 18.82 -32.94
C ASN A 710 19.67 17.60 -32.00
N SER A 711 19.68 16.38 -32.53
CA SER A 711 19.94 15.14 -31.78
C SER A 711 21.40 14.74 -31.97
N VAL A 712 22.17 14.73 -30.88
CA VAL A 712 23.61 14.49 -30.89
C VAL A 712 23.92 13.29 -30.00
N VAL A 713 24.77 12.39 -30.47
CA VAL A 713 25.22 11.28 -29.62
C VAL A 713 26.11 11.81 -28.51
N GLY A 714 25.60 11.73 -27.29
CA GLY A 714 26.22 12.20 -26.06
C GLY A 714 26.89 11.10 -25.28
N GLY A 715 26.32 9.88 -25.30
CA GLY A 715 26.69 8.78 -24.41
C GLY A 715 25.57 8.40 -23.44
N PRO A 716 25.59 7.17 -22.91
CA PRO A 716 24.62 6.75 -21.90
C PRO A 716 24.78 7.55 -20.59
N ILE A 717 23.67 7.74 -19.87
CA ILE A 717 23.70 8.35 -18.52
C ILE A 717 24.52 7.51 -17.54
N PHE A 718 24.48 6.20 -17.72
CA PHE A 718 25.25 5.26 -16.91
C PHE A 718 26.35 4.68 -17.79
N PRO A 719 27.63 4.99 -17.52
CA PRO A 719 28.72 4.40 -18.28
C PRO A 719 28.70 2.88 -18.08
N ASP A 720 28.95 2.13 -19.15
CA ASP A 720 29.05 0.67 -19.07
C ASP A 720 30.31 0.28 -18.30
N GLU A 721 30.14 -0.57 -17.29
CA GLU A 721 31.24 -1.42 -16.87
C GLU A 721 31.39 -2.52 -17.92
N ALA A 722 32.60 -2.70 -18.47
CA ALA A 722 32.87 -3.77 -19.40
C ALA A 722 32.61 -5.12 -18.70
N VAL A 723 31.52 -5.79 -19.07
CA VAL A 723 31.19 -7.13 -18.58
C VAL A 723 31.41 -8.14 -19.69
N SER A 724 32.10 -9.24 -19.36
CA SER A 724 32.22 -10.39 -20.25
C SER A 724 30.83 -10.92 -20.63
N SER A 725 30.60 -11.11 -21.93
CA SER A 725 29.31 -11.52 -22.48
C SER A 725 28.94 -12.97 -22.14
N ALA A 726 29.93 -13.84 -21.93
CA ALA A 726 29.71 -15.26 -21.72
C ALA A 726 29.11 -15.54 -20.32
N PRO A 727 28.01 -16.33 -20.22
CA PRO A 727 27.53 -16.81 -18.93
C PRO A 727 28.58 -17.71 -18.28
N GLN A 728 28.71 -17.61 -16.95
CA GLN A 728 29.70 -18.40 -16.19
C GLN A 728 29.39 -19.90 -16.20
N ASN A 729 28.12 -20.24 -16.37
CA ASN A 729 27.63 -21.61 -16.47
C ASN A 729 26.72 -21.73 -17.70
N PRO A 730 27.22 -22.23 -18.86
CA PRO A 730 26.45 -22.37 -20.09
C PRO A 730 25.21 -23.27 -19.96
N GLY A 731 25.15 -24.13 -18.93
CA GLY A 731 24.00 -24.98 -18.63
C GLY A 731 22.97 -24.34 -17.68
N ALA A 732 23.26 -23.16 -17.11
CA ALA A 732 22.34 -22.51 -16.18
C ALA A 732 21.11 -21.96 -16.91
N ARG A 733 19.92 -22.41 -16.50
CA ARG A 733 18.63 -21.91 -17.00
C ARG A 733 18.17 -20.72 -16.16
N ALA A 734 18.86 -19.59 -16.29
CA ALA A 734 18.55 -18.37 -15.53
C ALA A 734 18.06 -17.23 -16.44
N VAL A 735 16.89 -16.68 -16.12
CA VAL A 735 16.23 -15.62 -16.89
C VAL A 735 16.14 -14.34 -16.06
N LEU A 736 16.67 -13.24 -16.60
CA LEU A 736 16.50 -11.92 -16.02
C LEU A 736 15.15 -11.32 -16.42
N ILE A 737 14.31 -10.97 -15.45
CA ILE A 737 13.00 -10.32 -15.69
C ILE A 737 12.92 -9.01 -14.90
N PRO A 738 12.91 -7.85 -15.58
CA PRO A 738 12.76 -6.56 -14.93
C PRO A 738 11.32 -6.25 -14.56
N TYR A 739 11.14 -5.52 -13.45
CA TYR A 739 9.82 -4.99 -13.11
C TYR A 739 9.45 -3.79 -14.01
N GLU A 740 8.40 -3.96 -14.79
CA GLU A 740 7.88 -2.97 -15.75
C GLU A 740 6.53 -2.42 -15.25
N ALA A 741 6.49 -1.13 -14.89
CA ALA A 741 5.38 -0.56 -14.12
C ALA A 741 4.03 -0.53 -14.86
N MET A 742 4.05 -0.38 -16.17
CA MET A 742 2.87 -0.27 -17.05
C MET A 742 2.60 -1.54 -17.87
N ALA A 743 3.38 -2.60 -17.67
CA ALA A 743 3.15 -3.87 -18.38
C ALA A 743 1.84 -4.52 -17.92
N PRO A 744 1.21 -5.36 -18.75
CA PRO A 744 0.03 -6.13 -18.36
C PRO A 744 0.47 -7.22 -17.38
N HIS A 745 0.48 -6.87 -16.09
CA HIS A 745 1.04 -7.70 -15.02
C HIS A 745 0.41 -9.09 -14.92
N ALA A 746 -0.88 -9.22 -15.26
CA ALA A 746 -1.57 -10.52 -15.29
C ALA A 746 -1.01 -11.46 -16.37
N GLU A 747 -0.70 -10.94 -17.56
CA GLU A 747 -0.07 -11.71 -18.65
C GLU A 747 1.36 -12.09 -18.29
N LEU A 748 2.12 -11.13 -17.74
CA LEU A 748 3.48 -11.41 -17.26
C LEU A 748 3.51 -12.46 -16.15
N ALA A 749 2.56 -12.43 -15.23
CA ALA A 749 2.45 -13.45 -14.18
C ALA A 749 2.24 -14.88 -14.75
N ALA A 750 1.62 -15.02 -15.93
CA ALA A 750 1.51 -16.32 -16.59
C ALA A 750 2.88 -16.84 -17.05
N TYR A 751 3.71 -15.96 -17.65
CA TYR A 751 5.10 -16.30 -17.99
C TYR A 751 5.90 -16.69 -16.75
N MET A 752 5.78 -15.93 -15.66
CA MET A 752 6.50 -16.22 -14.40
C MET A 752 6.17 -17.62 -13.88
N ARG A 753 4.88 -17.96 -13.79
CA ARG A 753 4.43 -19.28 -13.34
C ARG A 753 5.02 -20.40 -14.21
N ARG A 754 4.99 -20.22 -15.53
CA ARG A 754 5.52 -21.20 -16.49
C ARG A 754 7.01 -21.40 -16.34
N LEU A 755 7.78 -20.32 -16.19
CA LEU A 755 9.23 -20.39 -15.97
C LEU A 755 9.55 -21.09 -14.66
N THR A 756 8.92 -20.68 -13.55
CA THR A 756 9.15 -21.30 -12.24
C THR A 756 8.74 -22.78 -12.20
N ALA A 757 7.64 -23.16 -12.88
CA ALA A 757 7.19 -24.55 -12.96
C ALA A 757 8.16 -25.43 -13.76
N ALA A 758 8.86 -24.84 -14.73
CA ALA A 758 9.90 -25.52 -15.51
C ALA A 758 11.27 -25.57 -14.80
N GLY A 759 11.36 -25.15 -13.54
CA GLY A 759 12.61 -25.12 -12.78
C GLY A 759 13.62 -24.08 -13.27
N VAL A 760 13.17 -23.08 -14.02
CA VAL A 760 14.02 -21.96 -14.46
C VAL A 760 14.29 -21.03 -13.27
N GLU A 761 15.56 -20.68 -13.06
CA GLU A 761 15.92 -19.63 -12.10
C GLU A 761 15.47 -18.28 -12.65
N VAL A 762 14.55 -17.62 -11.95
CA VAL A 762 14.14 -16.26 -12.31
C VAL A 762 14.92 -15.26 -11.47
N ILE A 763 15.68 -14.41 -12.14
CA ILE A 763 16.37 -13.26 -11.56
C ILE A 763 15.46 -12.05 -11.76
N PHE A 764 14.78 -11.62 -10.70
CA PHE A 764 13.80 -10.53 -10.77
C PHE A 764 14.46 -9.18 -10.47
N LYS A 765 14.57 -8.31 -11.48
CA LYS A 765 15.17 -6.98 -11.33
C LYS A 765 14.13 -5.97 -10.83
N ALA A 766 14.09 -5.80 -9.51
CA ALA A 766 13.19 -4.88 -8.83
C ALA A 766 13.64 -3.42 -8.95
N ARG A 767 12.65 -2.52 -9.01
CA ARG A 767 12.82 -1.08 -8.89
C ARG A 767 13.03 -0.67 -7.44
N ARG A 768 13.92 0.31 -7.20
CA ARG A 768 14.20 0.86 -5.86
C ARG A 768 13.16 1.88 -5.38
N ASP A 769 12.50 2.56 -6.33
CA ASP A 769 11.53 3.61 -6.07
C ASP A 769 10.11 3.08 -5.79
N VAL A 770 9.93 1.75 -5.83
CA VAL A 770 8.67 1.06 -5.55
C VAL A 770 8.95 0.02 -4.46
N PRO A 771 8.07 -0.16 -3.45
CA PRO A 771 8.24 -1.25 -2.48
C PRO A 771 8.31 -2.62 -3.19
N LEU A 772 9.10 -3.55 -2.65
CA LEU A 772 9.33 -4.85 -3.30
C LEU A 772 8.07 -5.73 -3.34
N THR A 773 7.34 -5.83 -2.23
CA THR A 773 6.19 -6.74 -2.12
C THR A 773 5.09 -6.49 -3.17
N PRO A 774 4.67 -5.24 -3.46
CA PRO A 774 3.76 -4.96 -4.56
C PRO A 774 4.30 -5.37 -5.93
N GLN A 775 5.61 -5.25 -6.17
CA GLN A 775 6.23 -5.64 -7.45
C GLN A 775 6.16 -7.15 -7.66
N LEU A 776 6.55 -7.94 -6.64
CA LEU A 776 6.46 -9.39 -6.69
C LEU A 776 5.01 -9.85 -6.88
N ARG A 777 4.09 -9.28 -6.10
CA ARG A 777 2.66 -9.62 -6.18
C ARG A 777 2.08 -9.35 -7.56
N ALA A 778 2.44 -8.22 -8.20
CA ALA A 778 1.99 -7.90 -9.55
C ALA A 778 2.36 -9.01 -10.55
N TYR A 779 3.53 -9.63 -10.39
CA TYR A 779 4.03 -10.68 -11.26
C TYR A 779 3.60 -12.09 -10.78
N GLY A 780 2.69 -12.19 -9.83
CA GLY A 780 2.24 -13.48 -9.27
C GLY A 780 3.32 -14.22 -8.47
N LEU A 781 4.34 -13.50 -7.98
CA LEU A 781 5.47 -14.05 -7.25
C LEU A 781 5.35 -13.86 -5.73
N GLN A 782 6.01 -14.74 -4.99
CA GLN A 782 6.19 -14.64 -3.54
C GLN A 782 7.64 -14.33 -3.16
N ALA A 783 7.87 -13.74 -1.99
CA ALA A 783 9.23 -13.53 -1.49
C ALA A 783 9.94 -14.88 -1.34
N GLY A 784 11.17 -14.99 -1.85
CA GLY A 784 11.94 -16.24 -1.84
C GLY A 784 11.68 -17.19 -3.02
N SER A 785 10.62 -16.96 -3.81
CA SER A 785 10.35 -17.78 -5.03
C SER A 785 11.28 -17.46 -6.21
N VAL A 786 11.98 -16.32 -6.15
CA VAL A 786 12.87 -15.81 -7.20
C VAL A 786 14.06 -15.11 -6.57
N ARG A 787 15.16 -15.00 -7.32
CA ARG A 787 16.34 -14.22 -6.91
C ARG A 787 16.09 -12.74 -7.22
N VAL A 788 15.83 -11.93 -6.19
CA VAL A 788 15.60 -10.50 -6.36
C VAL A 788 16.90 -9.73 -6.43
N VAL A 789 17.06 -8.87 -7.44
CA VAL A 789 18.20 -7.96 -7.60
C VAL A 789 17.75 -6.51 -7.78
N HIS A 790 18.53 -5.56 -7.27
CA HIS A 790 18.27 -4.12 -7.43
C HIS A 790 19.27 -3.41 -8.35
N GLU A 791 20.43 -4.02 -8.58
CA GLU A 791 21.49 -3.55 -9.48
C GLU A 791 21.95 -4.72 -10.34
N LEU A 792 22.32 -4.43 -11.58
CA LEU A 792 22.83 -5.42 -12.53
C LEU A 792 24.35 -5.37 -12.49
N THR A 793 24.93 -5.96 -11.45
CA THR A 793 26.38 -6.02 -11.30
C THR A 793 26.98 -7.01 -12.31
N PRO A 794 28.29 -6.91 -12.62
CA PRO A 794 28.95 -7.90 -13.46
C PRO A 794 28.75 -9.35 -12.98
N ALA A 795 28.65 -9.56 -11.66
CA ALA A 795 28.36 -10.87 -11.07
C ALA A 795 26.95 -11.36 -11.41
N VAL A 796 25.93 -10.51 -11.27
CA VAL A 796 24.56 -10.88 -11.65
C VAL A 796 24.47 -11.17 -13.15
N LEU A 797 25.10 -10.35 -13.99
CA LEU A 797 25.06 -10.52 -15.45
C LEU A 797 25.74 -11.81 -15.92
N ARG A 798 26.76 -12.31 -15.21
CA ARG A 798 27.37 -13.62 -15.50
C ARG A 798 26.41 -14.79 -15.29
N ASP A 799 25.43 -14.63 -14.41
CA ASP A 799 24.41 -15.66 -14.15
C ASP A 799 23.26 -15.60 -15.16
N VAL A 800 23.07 -14.49 -15.88
CA VAL A 800 21.97 -14.33 -16.84
C VAL A 800 22.28 -15.06 -18.15
N ALA A 801 21.45 -16.07 -18.48
CA ALA A 801 21.48 -16.76 -19.76
C ALA A 801 20.68 -16.03 -20.84
N VAL A 802 19.51 -15.48 -20.48
CA VAL A 802 18.63 -14.69 -21.35
C VAL A 802 17.91 -13.63 -20.53
N ALA A 803 17.69 -12.46 -21.10
CA ALA A 803 16.86 -11.43 -20.50
C ALA A 803 15.51 -11.36 -21.19
N ALA A 804 14.42 -11.28 -20.40
CA ALA A 804 13.07 -11.27 -20.92
C ALA A 804 12.20 -10.21 -20.25
N GLY A 805 11.38 -9.50 -21.03
CA GLY A 805 10.43 -8.49 -20.53
C GLY A 805 9.48 -8.03 -21.64
N ALA A 806 8.51 -7.19 -21.32
CA ALA A 806 7.58 -6.65 -22.32
C ALA A 806 8.10 -5.36 -22.97
N TYR A 807 8.68 -4.44 -22.19
CA TYR A 807 9.22 -3.16 -22.63
C TYR A 807 10.04 -2.49 -21.49
N THR A 808 11.33 -2.27 -21.69
CA THR A 808 12.16 -1.46 -20.77
C THR A 808 13.54 -1.22 -21.35
N THR A 809 14.20 -0.13 -20.93
CA THR A 809 15.61 0.16 -21.27
C THR A 809 16.54 -0.97 -20.84
N VAL A 810 16.19 -1.70 -19.77
CA VAL A 810 16.98 -2.85 -19.30
C VAL A 810 17.18 -3.88 -20.41
N LEU A 811 16.19 -4.11 -21.27
CA LEU A 811 16.32 -5.07 -22.36
C LEU A 811 17.35 -4.60 -23.41
N PHE A 812 17.36 -3.29 -23.72
CA PHE A 812 18.38 -2.70 -24.61
C PHE A 812 19.78 -2.77 -23.99
N ASP A 813 19.90 -2.55 -22.67
CA ASP A 813 21.16 -2.72 -21.95
C ASP A 813 21.65 -4.18 -22.04
N MET A 814 20.75 -5.17 -22.02
CA MET A 814 21.13 -6.58 -22.16
C MET A 814 21.66 -6.90 -23.55
N VAL A 815 21.14 -6.27 -24.61
CA VAL A 815 21.74 -6.35 -25.95
C VAL A 815 23.15 -5.76 -25.95
N ARG A 816 23.37 -4.59 -25.31
CA ARG A 816 24.70 -3.96 -25.18
C ARG A 816 25.69 -4.86 -24.44
N HIS A 817 25.24 -5.57 -23.40
CA HIS A 817 26.01 -6.59 -22.69
C HIS A 817 26.18 -7.92 -23.45
N GLY A 818 25.66 -8.02 -24.68
CA GLY A 818 25.78 -9.23 -25.51
C GLY A 818 24.99 -10.41 -24.96
N LYS A 819 23.90 -10.17 -24.23
CA LYS A 819 22.97 -11.21 -23.78
C LYS A 819 21.90 -11.45 -24.84
N PRO A 820 21.41 -12.70 -25.01
CA PRO A 820 20.16 -12.95 -25.71
C PRO A 820 19.01 -12.19 -25.02
N VAL A 821 18.13 -11.61 -25.82
CA VAL A 821 16.97 -10.84 -25.33
C VAL A 821 15.71 -11.39 -25.95
N ALA A 822 14.69 -11.58 -25.11
CA ALA A 822 13.37 -12.02 -25.48
C ALA A 822 12.34 -10.92 -25.15
N ARG A 823 11.56 -10.50 -26.15
CA ARG A 823 10.34 -9.72 -25.91
C ARG A 823 9.21 -10.68 -25.57
N LEU A 824 8.67 -10.58 -24.37
CA LEU A 824 7.50 -11.34 -23.95
C LEU A 824 6.26 -10.81 -24.68
N ARG A 825 5.60 -11.66 -25.48
CA ARG A 825 4.41 -11.28 -26.22
C ARG A 825 3.27 -10.99 -25.26
N THR A 826 2.88 -9.74 -25.21
CA THR A 826 1.76 -9.26 -24.39
C THR A 826 0.88 -8.31 -25.19
N SER A 827 -0.31 -8.00 -24.66
CA SER A 827 -1.20 -6.98 -25.22
C SER A 827 -0.59 -5.58 -25.27
N PHE A 828 0.52 -5.32 -24.57
CA PHE A 828 1.18 -4.03 -24.55
C PHE A 828 2.32 -3.96 -25.57
N ALA A 829 2.07 -3.26 -26.68
CA ALA A 829 2.98 -3.18 -27.83
C ALA A 829 4.21 -2.28 -27.63
N TYR A 830 4.38 -1.68 -26.46
CA TYR A 830 5.36 -0.60 -26.25
C TYR A 830 6.82 -0.99 -26.49
N GLY A 831 7.15 -2.28 -26.41
CA GLY A 831 8.47 -2.85 -26.69
C GLY A 831 8.66 -3.41 -28.11
N HIS A 832 7.73 -3.18 -29.04
CA HIS A 832 7.78 -3.75 -30.40
C HIS A 832 9.09 -3.46 -31.15
N LEU A 833 9.69 -2.28 -30.95
CA LEU A 833 10.97 -1.92 -31.59
C LEU A 833 12.09 -2.91 -31.30
N LEU A 834 12.06 -3.62 -30.16
CA LEU A 834 13.06 -4.66 -29.89
C LEU A 834 13.02 -5.76 -30.95
N VAL A 835 11.84 -6.13 -31.43
CA VAL A 835 11.67 -7.16 -32.46
C VAL A 835 11.77 -6.53 -33.86
N GLU A 836 11.10 -5.39 -34.10
CA GLU A 836 11.08 -4.71 -35.41
C GLU A 836 12.48 -4.29 -35.88
N ASP A 837 13.34 -3.81 -34.98
CA ASP A 837 14.73 -3.41 -35.30
C ASP A 837 15.75 -4.55 -35.06
N ASP A 838 15.29 -5.81 -35.01
CA ASP A 838 16.13 -7.01 -34.91
C ASP A 838 17.03 -7.06 -33.65
N LEU A 839 16.59 -6.48 -32.53
CA LEU A 839 17.34 -6.44 -31.27
C LEU A 839 17.02 -7.61 -30.32
N ALA A 840 15.86 -8.24 -30.47
CA ALA A 840 15.37 -9.31 -29.63
C ALA A 840 14.49 -10.30 -30.41
N ASP A 841 14.39 -11.52 -29.91
CA ASP A 841 13.43 -12.51 -30.38
C ASP A 841 12.08 -12.33 -29.67
N GLU A 842 10.97 -12.62 -30.34
CA GLU A 842 9.66 -12.66 -29.68
C GLU A 842 9.42 -14.03 -29.02
N PHE A 843 8.92 -14.00 -27.78
CA PHE A 843 8.56 -15.19 -27.00
C PHE A 843 7.11 -15.11 -26.52
N GLY A 844 6.28 -16.02 -27.02
CA GLY A 844 4.86 -16.13 -26.75
C GLY A 844 4.49 -17.09 -25.61
N PRO A 845 3.21 -17.04 -25.19
CA PRO A 845 2.68 -17.85 -24.09
C PRO A 845 2.56 -19.35 -24.43
N ASP A 846 2.67 -19.70 -25.72
CA ASP A 846 2.57 -21.08 -26.22
C ASP A 846 3.94 -21.68 -26.61
N ASP A 847 4.99 -20.85 -26.61
CA ASP A 847 6.34 -21.30 -26.99
C ASP A 847 6.96 -22.23 -25.95
N SER A 848 7.74 -23.21 -26.38
CA SER A 848 8.47 -24.07 -25.45
C SER A 848 9.50 -23.26 -24.65
N ILE A 849 9.71 -23.61 -23.37
CA ILE A 849 10.75 -22.96 -22.57
C ILE A 849 12.15 -23.19 -23.18
N ASP A 850 12.37 -24.30 -23.87
CA ASP A 850 13.63 -24.57 -24.56
C ASP A 850 13.88 -23.58 -25.73
N ARG A 851 12.83 -23.12 -26.42
CA ARG A 851 12.95 -22.06 -27.42
C ARG A 851 13.55 -20.79 -26.82
N LEU A 852 13.15 -20.40 -25.62
CA LEU A 852 13.69 -19.20 -24.94
C LEU A 852 15.21 -19.27 -24.75
N PHE A 853 15.75 -20.45 -24.44
CA PHE A 853 17.19 -20.67 -24.24
C PHE A 853 17.93 -21.01 -25.55
N SER A 854 17.22 -21.18 -26.66
CA SER A 854 17.81 -21.30 -27.98
C SER A 854 18.21 -19.94 -28.59
N PHE A 855 17.63 -18.83 -28.07
CA PHE A 855 17.94 -17.48 -28.52
C PHE A 855 19.43 -17.17 -28.37
N ARG A 856 19.97 -16.43 -29.33
CA ARG A 856 21.39 -16.13 -29.43
C ARG A 856 21.64 -14.64 -29.24
N PRO A 857 22.81 -14.25 -28.69
CA PRO A 857 23.24 -12.87 -28.77
C PRO A 857 23.25 -12.41 -30.22
N ARG A 858 22.95 -11.13 -30.45
CA ARG A 858 22.89 -10.53 -31.79
C ARG A 858 24.03 -9.53 -31.94
N PRO A 859 25.19 -9.92 -32.50
CA PRO A 859 26.38 -9.07 -32.51
C PRO A 859 26.19 -7.76 -33.29
N GLU A 860 25.39 -7.78 -34.36
CA GLU A 860 25.08 -6.58 -35.15
C GLU A 860 24.20 -5.60 -34.38
N ALA A 861 23.13 -6.08 -33.75
CA ALA A 861 22.29 -5.29 -32.86
C ALA A 861 23.11 -4.65 -31.73
N ARG A 862 24.02 -5.43 -31.14
CA ARG A 862 24.97 -4.94 -30.15
C ARG A 862 25.89 -3.86 -30.72
N ARG A 863 26.49 -4.08 -31.89
CA ARG A 863 27.33 -3.08 -32.57
C ARG A 863 26.57 -1.78 -32.81
N ARG A 864 25.32 -1.86 -33.27
CA ARG A 864 24.46 -0.71 -33.53
C ARG A 864 24.14 0.08 -32.25
N LEU A 865 23.93 -0.59 -31.12
CA LEU A 865 23.71 0.06 -29.82
C LEU A 865 25.00 0.61 -29.18
N LEU A 866 26.16 0.08 -29.54
CA LEU A 866 27.47 0.61 -29.09
C LEU A 866 28.04 1.66 -30.05
N ALA A 867 27.48 1.78 -31.26
CA ALA A 867 27.93 2.72 -32.27
C ALA A 867 27.73 4.16 -31.83
N GLY A 868 28.76 4.97 -32.06
CA GLY A 868 28.75 6.39 -31.72
C GLY A 868 28.83 6.67 -30.22
N GLU A 869 28.93 5.67 -29.33
CA GLU A 869 29.00 5.88 -27.89
C GLU A 869 30.16 6.82 -27.53
N ARG A 870 29.78 8.00 -27.05
CA ARG A 870 30.70 9.02 -26.55
C ARG A 870 30.60 9.09 -25.04
N ASN A 871 31.60 9.68 -24.40
CA ASN A 871 31.51 9.98 -22.98
C ASN A 871 30.58 11.20 -22.78
N LEU A 872 29.52 11.04 -21.98
CA LEU A 872 28.56 12.12 -21.69
C LEU A 872 29.25 13.39 -21.19
N ARG A 873 30.28 13.27 -20.34
CA ARG A 873 31.06 14.43 -19.86
C ARG A 873 31.82 15.13 -20.97
N ALA A 874 32.41 14.38 -21.90
CA ALA A 874 33.10 14.97 -23.04
C ALA A 874 32.13 15.70 -23.98
N SER A 875 30.93 15.15 -24.16
CA SER A 875 29.87 15.78 -24.95
C SER A 875 29.31 17.04 -24.29
N LEU A 876 29.15 17.02 -22.96
CA LEU A 876 28.80 18.21 -22.17
C LEU A 876 29.89 19.28 -22.26
N ALA A 877 31.18 18.90 -22.14
CA ALA A 877 32.29 19.83 -22.25
C ALA A 877 32.27 20.60 -23.59
N ARG A 878 32.14 19.88 -24.72
CA ARG A 878 31.99 20.51 -26.05
C ARG A 878 30.74 21.39 -26.15
N SER A 879 29.64 20.96 -25.52
CA SER A 879 28.39 21.73 -25.55
C SER A 879 28.42 22.96 -24.63
N LEU A 880 29.41 23.06 -23.73
CA LEU A 880 29.54 24.15 -22.76
C LEU A 880 30.80 24.99 -22.97
N GLU A 881 31.62 24.71 -23.99
CA GLU A 881 32.94 25.30 -24.19
C GLU A 881 32.94 26.84 -24.07
N GLY A 882 32.01 27.53 -24.72
CA GLY A 882 31.88 29.00 -24.62
C GLY A 882 31.24 29.55 -23.33
N THR A 883 30.61 28.70 -22.51
CA THR A 883 30.08 29.08 -21.18
C THR A 883 31.11 28.83 -20.08
N LEU A 884 32.03 27.88 -20.30
CA LEU A 884 33.09 27.50 -19.37
C LEU A 884 34.31 28.44 -19.42
N THR A 885 34.58 29.01 -20.60
CA THR A 885 35.53 30.12 -20.79
C THR A 885 34.92 31.43 -20.32
#